data_AF-A0A3M6QES1-F1
#
_entry.id   AF-A0A3M6QES1-F1
#
_cell.length_a   1.000
_cell.length_b   1.000
_cell.length_c   1.000
_cell.angle_alpha   90.00
_cell.angle_beta   90.00
_cell.angle_gamma   90.00
#
_symmetry.space_group_name_H-M   'P 1'
#
loop_
_entity.id
_entity.type
_entity.pdbx_description
1 polymer ?
#
loop_
_entity_poly.entity_id
_entity_poly.type
_entity_poly.pdbx_seq_one_letter_code
_entity_poly.pdbx_strand_id
1 'polypeptide(L)'
;MSAQVASTATQPAAPAASPISVATCVAQPLPSGYQDIQAVYLAFYLRPGDPAGLRYWAEKAGGDITTILADFGNSAEAKRLYGDITPETIGDAIDKIYQALFGKAPDAEGKQHYIDGYRDGRYSAADLAYRILQGAQNDDKRAIEHKLAAANFFTRTVDADLDGTNQQATYDAKDEETVRQWMQAITAAVVPTPEQVRDFMRGQVAAPSDSLRQTQAKPQLASLTPDQAQAGQATRFTIRGQHLPSTARLNIGNAQCDAPVQVQCNGSGFTQNCTLGGDAGKRTATVQTAESGQAIDRKTIQATSAAPNPEPQPPQPTPIPKLDSIMPWRVALGHATVFTVKGRDLPATATLQIPETRCTAPTDVQPDGSGFKQSCTLSGQPGQRLARVRTDEQANGGTLIDGVYTVTAESFTPPPPPPPPPPPPFVPKLPHTGITDQQCYEAGSHNLVACDSPEAIALSGGEKQDGMRRHINPMSYAHVPKPGGGHYDKTECVKDTVTGLIWEGKVDDSSHLRHYAKRYTNYGDGRARDTSEYVAQVNAQGLCGFNDWRLPTVRELQGLVDYSKPYPDPAINTDWFPHTWDDSNTYWAAHWASDSYASEPAYAWFVDFRHGATSWLERHSRGYIQGAVRLVRGAAPPVQATCPSSASGRFVPTGVNGNEVKDMETGLTWARCSVGQSWDGMTCTGTASRMTHEAALAHAKEQAGWRLPNVKELSSLADRSCVNPAIDAAIFPNTAFGMDMEYLTATPFGRAPRRAWFVYFGSGFVDYHLHRYVGGGGPVRLVRASQ
;
A
#
# COMPACT_ATOMS: atom_id res chain seq x y z
N MET A 1 39.12 10.91 45.55
CA MET A 1 40.09 11.13 44.45
C MET A 1 40.48 9.78 43.87
N SER A 2 39.94 9.43 42.71
CA SER A 2 40.59 8.62 41.66
C SER A 2 39.64 8.58 40.47
N ALA A 3 40.16 9.04 39.34
CA ALA A 3 39.43 9.32 38.11
C ALA A 3 39.21 8.05 37.28
N GLN A 4 38.03 7.92 36.67
CA GLN A 4 37.78 6.98 35.58
C GLN A 4 37.97 7.70 34.24
N VAL A 5 38.86 7.14 33.43
CA VAL A 5 39.15 7.52 32.05
C VAL A 5 38.01 7.02 31.16
N ALA A 6 37.34 7.92 30.45
CA ALA A 6 36.35 7.58 29.44
C ALA A 6 37.04 7.28 28.10
N SER A 7 36.88 6.06 27.60
CA SER A 7 37.27 5.63 26.25
C SER A 7 36.16 6.02 25.27
N THR A 8 36.44 6.96 24.38
CA THR A 8 35.60 7.29 23.22
C THR A 8 35.76 6.22 22.13
N ALA A 9 34.77 5.34 21.98
CA ALA A 9 34.64 4.47 20.82
C ALA A 9 33.69 5.14 19.81
N THR A 10 34.25 5.57 18.69
CA THR A 10 33.54 6.13 17.54
C THR A 10 32.69 5.04 16.89
N GLN A 11 31.38 5.26 16.80
CA GLN A 11 30.43 4.38 16.14
C GLN A 11 30.66 4.42 14.61
N PRO A 12 30.85 3.29 13.90
CA PRO A 12 31.00 3.31 12.46
C PRO A 12 29.68 3.71 11.79
N ALA A 13 29.78 4.57 10.78
CA ALA A 13 28.66 5.00 9.96
C ALA A 13 27.89 3.79 9.40
N ALA A 14 26.56 3.86 9.49
CA ALA A 14 25.68 2.89 8.84
C ALA A 14 26.04 2.79 7.35
N PRO A 15 26.15 1.58 6.76
CA PRO A 15 26.40 1.44 5.35
C PRO A 15 25.24 2.08 4.58
N ALA A 16 25.58 2.88 3.57
CA ALA A 16 24.62 3.46 2.65
C ALA A 16 23.70 2.36 2.10
N ALA A 17 22.39 2.62 2.09
CA ALA A 17 21.43 1.73 1.45
C ALA A 17 21.89 1.44 0.01
N SER A 18 22.10 0.17 -0.31
CA SER A 18 22.45 -0.26 -1.66
C SER A 18 21.39 0.25 -2.65
N PRO A 19 21.79 0.74 -3.84
CA PRO A 19 20.85 1.11 -4.88
C PRO A 19 19.99 -0.11 -5.26
N ILE A 20 18.69 0.11 -5.41
CA ILE A 20 17.70 -0.84 -5.90
C ILE A 20 18.24 -1.44 -7.21
N SER A 21 18.49 -2.74 -7.25
CA SER A 21 19.02 -3.40 -8.44
C SER A 21 17.91 -3.63 -9.47
N VAL A 22 18.30 -3.74 -10.74
CA VAL A 22 17.41 -4.04 -11.89
C VAL A 22 16.53 -5.28 -11.67
N ALA A 23 16.90 -6.16 -10.73
CA ALA A 23 16.12 -7.33 -10.31
C ALA A 23 14.69 -6.98 -9.81
N THR A 24 14.48 -5.79 -9.25
CA THR A 24 13.16 -5.39 -8.70
C THR A 24 12.10 -5.16 -9.78
N CYS A 25 12.49 -4.91 -11.04
CA CYS A 25 11.53 -4.75 -12.14
C CYS A 25 11.04 -6.07 -12.75
N VAL A 26 11.77 -7.17 -12.56
CA VAL A 26 11.49 -8.47 -13.21
C VAL A 26 10.72 -9.41 -12.26
N ALA A 27 10.71 -9.11 -10.96
CA ALA A 27 10.25 -10.00 -9.90
C ALA A 27 8.74 -9.88 -9.55
N GLN A 28 7.84 -9.65 -10.51
CA GLN A 28 6.40 -9.82 -10.23
C GLN A 28 6.04 -11.31 -10.37
N PRO A 29 5.76 -12.04 -9.27
CA PRO A 29 5.32 -13.42 -9.36
C PRO A 29 3.96 -13.46 -10.08
N LEU A 30 3.70 -14.53 -10.82
CA LEU A 30 2.35 -14.82 -11.30
C LEU A 30 1.44 -15.17 -10.10
N PRO A 31 0.10 -15.17 -10.25
CA PRO A 31 -0.78 -15.83 -9.28
C PRO A 31 -0.22 -17.21 -8.88
N SER A 32 -0.34 -17.61 -7.61
CA SER A 32 0.37 -18.78 -7.07
C SER A 32 0.22 -20.05 -7.94
N GLY A 33 -1.00 -20.34 -8.39
CA GLY A 33 -1.28 -21.47 -9.29
C GLY A 33 -0.58 -21.39 -10.65
N TYR A 34 -0.19 -20.22 -11.14
CA TYR A 34 0.60 -20.06 -12.37
C TYR A 34 2.10 -19.97 -12.08
N GLN A 35 2.50 -19.44 -10.91
CA GLN A 35 3.90 -19.34 -10.52
C GLN A 35 4.55 -20.72 -10.38
N ASP A 36 3.85 -21.68 -9.77
CA ASP A 36 4.34 -23.04 -9.59
C ASP A 36 4.43 -23.77 -10.95
N ILE A 37 3.45 -23.56 -11.81
CA ILE A 37 3.44 -24.11 -13.16
C ILE A 37 4.55 -23.51 -14.02
N GLN A 38 4.84 -22.22 -13.88
CA GLN A 38 5.97 -21.58 -14.56
C GLN A 38 7.30 -22.23 -14.16
N ALA A 39 7.46 -22.62 -12.89
CA ALA A 39 8.64 -23.35 -12.43
C ALA A 39 8.71 -24.76 -13.04
N VAL A 40 7.58 -25.44 -13.23
CA VAL A 40 7.52 -26.73 -13.94
C VAL A 40 7.90 -26.56 -15.42
N TYR A 41 7.40 -25.54 -16.12
CA TYR A 41 7.82 -25.19 -17.49
C TYR A 41 9.33 -24.93 -17.57
N LEU A 42 9.87 -24.18 -16.61
CA LEU A 42 11.30 -23.91 -16.56
C LEU A 42 12.11 -25.18 -16.32
N ALA A 43 11.68 -26.07 -15.42
CA ALA A 43 12.36 -27.32 -15.12
C ALA A 43 12.42 -28.27 -16.32
N PHE A 44 11.29 -28.52 -16.98
CA PHE A 44 11.19 -29.56 -18.00
C PHE A 44 11.43 -29.05 -19.43
N TYR A 45 11.00 -27.82 -19.73
CA TYR A 45 11.00 -27.30 -21.11
C TYR A 45 11.97 -26.14 -21.31
N LEU A 46 12.57 -25.62 -20.24
CA LEU A 46 13.60 -24.58 -20.25
C LEU A 46 13.13 -23.28 -20.93
N ARG A 47 11.82 -23.03 -20.91
CA ARG A 47 11.18 -21.86 -21.53
C ARG A 47 9.99 -21.37 -20.70
N PRO A 48 9.54 -20.12 -20.90
CA PRO A 48 8.31 -19.62 -20.30
C PRO A 48 7.10 -20.43 -20.79
N GLY A 49 6.13 -20.64 -19.90
CA GLY A 49 4.82 -21.15 -20.28
C GLY A 49 4.05 -20.10 -21.08
N ASP A 50 3.35 -20.55 -22.12
CA ASP A 50 2.37 -19.70 -22.78
C ASP A 50 1.13 -19.51 -21.87
N PRO A 51 0.40 -18.39 -21.99
CA PRO A 51 -0.73 -18.11 -21.11
C PRO A 51 -1.81 -19.21 -21.10
N ALA A 52 -2.09 -19.84 -22.24
CA ALA A 52 -3.08 -20.90 -22.32
C ALA A 52 -2.59 -22.20 -21.65
N GLY A 53 -1.32 -22.53 -21.86
CA GLY A 53 -0.64 -23.64 -21.19
C GLY A 53 -0.64 -23.47 -19.68
N LEU A 54 -0.30 -22.29 -19.16
CA LEU A 54 -0.34 -22.03 -17.72
C LEU A 54 -1.73 -22.23 -17.12
N ARG A 55 -2.78 -21.75 -17.79
CA ARG A 55 -4.16 -21.99 -17.36
C ARG A 55 -4.49 -23.47 -17.33
N TYR A 56 -4.24 -24.18 -18.43
CA TYR A 56 -4.53 -25.61 -18.56
C TYR A 56 -3.84 -26.44 -17.49
N TRP A 57 -2.54 -26.22 -17.29
CA TRP A 57 -1.76 -27.00 -16.34
C TRP A 57 -2.05 -26.63 -14.88
N ALA A 58 -2.37 -25.36 -14.59
CA ALA A 58 -2.83 -24.97 -13.26
C ALA A 58 -4.16 -25.61 -12.90
N GLU A 59 -5.12 -25.64 -13.84
CA GLU A 59 -6.39 -26.34 -13.66
C GLU A 59 -6.17 -27.84 -13.45
N LYS A 60 -5.33 -28.47 -14.29
CA LYS A 60 -5.02 -29.89 -14.19
C LYS A 60 -4.30 -30.27 -12.90
N ALA A 61 -3.41 -29.39 -12.41
CA ALA A 61 -2.68 -29.61 -11.16
C ALA A 61 -3.58 -29.51 -9.93
N GLY A 62 -4.66 -28.71 -9.97
CA GLY A 62 -5.59 -28.56 -8.85
C GLY A 62 -4.94 -28.09 -7.54
N GLY A 63 -3.80 -27.39 -7.63
CA GLY A 63 -2.98 -26.96 -6.49
C GLY A 63 -1.92 -27.96 -6.02
N ASP A 64 -1.82 -29.15 -6.62
CA ASP A 64 -0.75 -30.12 -6.39
C ASP A 64 -0.02 -30.43 -7.71
N ILE A 65 1.13 -29.79 -7.89
CA ILE A 65 1.96 -29.97 -9.08
C ILE A 65 2.49 -31.39 -9.26
N THR A 66 2.54 -32.22 -8.20
CA THR A 66 3.08 -33.59 -8.31
C THR A 66 2.24 -34.45 -9.25
N THR A 67 0.95 -34.10 -9.40
CA THR A 67 -0.01 -34.75 -10.29
C THR A 67 0.31 -34.58 -11.78
N ILE A 68 1.06 -33.53 -12.15
CA ILE A 68 1.36 -33.20 -13.55
C ILE A 68 2.83 -33.47 -13.95
N LEU A 69 3.73 -33.75 -12.99
CA LEU A 69 5.16 -33.96 -13.28
C LEU A 69 5.38 -35.11 -14.27
N ALA A 70 4.61 -36.19 -14.16
CA ALA A 70 4.66 -37.32 -15.08
C ALA A 70 4.30 -36.94 -16.52
N ASP A 71 3.34 -36.04 -16.72
CA ASP A 71 2.96 -35.58 -18.05
C ASP A 71 4.06 -34.72 -18.68
N PHE A 72 4.68 -33.84 -17.88
CA PHE A 72 5.79 -33.00 -18.33
C PHE A 72 7.03 -33.82 -18.66
N GLY A 73 7.46 -34.69 -17.74
CA GLY A 73 8.67 -35.49 -17.90
C GLY A 73 8.58 -36.55 -19.01
N ASN A 74 7.39 -37.07 -19.29
CA ASN A 74 7.18 -38.05 -20.38
C ASN A 74 6.82 -37.40 -21.73
N SER A 75 6.68 -36.07 -21.78
CA SER A 75 6.34 -35.36 -23.00
C SER A 75 7.40 -35.58 -24.09
N ALA A 76 6.96 -35.50 -25.36
CA ALA A 76 7.87 -35.55 -26.49
C ALA A 76 8.91 -34.42 -26.47
N GLU A 77 8.59 -33.29 -25.85
CA GLU A 77 9.49 -32.15 -25.69
C GLU A 77 10.61 -32.45 -24.68
N ALA A 78 10.26 -32.94 -23.47
CA ALA A 78 11.25 -33.33 -22.46
C ALA A 78 12.19 -34.44 -22.95
N LYS A 79 11.64 -35.46 -23.63
CA LYS A 79 12.43 -36.55 -24.24
C LYS A 79 13.39 -36.06 -25.31
N ARG A 80 13.03 -35.03 -26.07
CA ARG A 80 13.91 -34.42 -27.08
C ARG A 80 15.07 -33.66 -26.43
N LEU A 81 14.81 -33.00 -25.29
CA LEU A 81 15.80 -32.20 -24.58
C LEU A 81 16.80 -33.08 -23.81
N TYR A 82 16.30 -34.10 -23.11
CA TYR A 82 17.13 -34.86 -22.17
C TYR A 82 17.46 -36.29 -22.65
N GLY A 83 16.68 -36.84 -23.57
CA GLY A 83 16.71 -38.25 -23.94
C GLY A 83 15.83 -39.10 -23.01
N ASP A 84 15.74 -40.40 -23.27
CA ASP A 84 15.13 -41.33 -22.33
C ASP A 84 16.04 -41.47 -21.10
N ILE A 85 15.48 -41.26 -19.90
CA ILE A 85 16.22 -41.33 -18.64
C ILE A 85 16.14 -42.75 -18.09
N THR A 86 17.22 -43.50 -18.26
CA THR A 86 17.42 -44.88 -17.79
C THR A 86 18.57 -44.94 -16.77
N PRO A 87 18.77 -46.05 -16.06
CA PRO A 87 19.91 -46.21 -15.15
C PRO A 87 21.30 -45.98 -15.77
N GLU A 88 21.42 -46.16 -17.09
CA GLU A 88 22.64 -45.97 -17.88
C GLU A 88 22.82 -44.53 -18.37
N THR A 89 21.71 -43.82 -18.63
CA THR A 89 21.70 -42.51 -19.30
C THR A 89 21.39 -41.35 -18.36
N ILE A 90 20.96 -41.63 -17.12
CA ILE A 90 20.62 -40.60 -16.14
C ILE A 90 21.76 -39.62 -15.85
N GLY A 91 23.01 -40.08 -15.87
CA GLY A 91 24.18 -39.21 -15.69
C GLY A 91 24.23 -38.11 -16.75
N ASP A 92 23.98 -38.46 -18.01
CA ASP A 92 23.98 -37.52 -19.13
C ASP A 92 22.76 -36.59 -19.08
N ALA A 93 21.61 -37.12 -18.62
CA ALA A 93 20.40 -36.31 -18.42
C ALA A 93 20.60 -35.24 -17.34
N ILE A 94 21.24 -35.58 -16.21
CA ILE A 94 21.56 -34.63 -15.14
C ILE A 94 22.49 -33.53 -15.68
N ASP A 95 23.52 -33.89 -16.45
CA ASP A 95 24.44 -32.90 -17.03
C ASP A 95 23.70 -31.89 -17.92
N LYS A 96 22.77 -32.37 -18.76
CA LYS A 96 21.95 -31.51 -19.63
C LYS A 96 21.02 -30.60 -18.82
N ILE A 97 20.38 -31.13 -17.76
CA ILE A 97 19.48 -30.35 -16.89
C ILE A 97 20.27 -29.26 -16.16
N TYR A 98 21.43 -29.58 -15.60
CA TYR A 98 22.31 -28.62 -14.93
C TYR A 98 22.83 -27.54 -15.87
N GLN A 99 23.30 -27.94 -17.06
CA GLN A 99 23.76 -27.00 -18.06
C GLN A 99 22.66 -26.03 -18.46
N ALA A 100 21.41 -26.49 -18.56
CA ALA A 100 20.31 -25.66 -18.99
C ALA A 100 19.72 -24.77 -17.87
N LEU A 101 19.59 -25.30 -16.65
CA LEU A 101 19.04 -24.56 -15.50
C LEU A 101 20.05 -23.60 -14.87
N PHE A 102 21.35 -23.94 -14.87
CA PHE A 102 22.36 -23.20 -14.13
C PHE A 102 23.52 -22.69 -15.00
N GLY A 103 23.60 -23.12 -16.27
CA GLY A 103 24.69 -22.72 -17.18
C GLY A 103 26.03 -23.37 -16.86
N LYS A 104 26.05 -24.42 -16.04
CA LYS A 104 27.25 -25.11 -15.58
C LYS A 104 27.02 -26.61 -15.40
N ALA A 105 28.09 -27.40 -15.37
CA ALA A 105 28.05 -28.81 -15.01
C ALA A 105 27.79 -29.00 -13.49
N PRO A 106 27.15 -30.10 -13.08
CA PRO A 106 27.03 -30.46 -11.66
C PRO A 106 28.41 -30.81 -11.09
N ASP A 107 28.59 -30.60 -9.78
CA ASP A 107 29.71 -31.22 -9.08
C ASP A 107 29.50 -32.75 -8.94
N ALA A 108 30.58 -33.48 -8.66
CA ALA A 108 30.54 -34.93 -8.63
C ALA A 108 29.62 -35.49 -7.54
N GLU A 109 29.55 -34.84 -6.37
CA GLU A 109 28.73 -35.28 -5.24
C GLU A 109 27.25 -35.02 -5.51
N GLY A 110 26.90 -33.82 -5.98
CA GLY A 110 25.56 -33.46 -6.39
C GLY A 110 25.03 -34.34 -7.52
N LYS A 111 25.86 -34.63 -8.54
CA LYS A 111 25.49 -35.57 -9.61
C LYS A 111 25.20 -36.97 -9.06
N GLN A 112 26.06 -37.47 -8.18
CA GLN A 112 25.90 -38.80 -7.60
C GLN A 112 24.63 -38.88 -6.71
N HIS A 113 24.32 -37.84 -5.94
CA HIS A 113 23.13 -37.76 -5.11
C HIS A 113 21.83 -38.01 -5.89
N TYR A 114 21.70 -37.41 -7.09
CA TYR A 114 20.51 -37.60 -7.93
C TYR A 114 20.49 -38.96 -8.63
N ILE A 115 21.65 -39.50 -9.03
CA ILE A 115 21.76 -40.85 -9.60
C ILE A 115 21.30 -41.89 -8.57
N ASP A 116 21.79 -41.80 -7.33
CA ASP A 116 21.43 -42.73 -6.26
C ASP A 116 19.95 -42.60 -5.91
N GLY A 117 19.42 -41.37 -5.85
CA GLY A 117 18.00 -41.16 -5.60
C GLY A 117 17.08 -41.74 -6.66
N TYR A 118 17.49 -41.75 -7.93
CA TYR A 118 16.76 -42.44 -8.99
C TYR A 118 16.88 -43.97 -8.87
N ARG A 119 18.08 -44.51 -8.61
CA ARG A 119 18.30 -45.96 -8.50
C ARG A 119 17.58 -46.59 -7.31
N ASP A 120 17.52 -45.86 -6.20
CA ASP A 120 16.84 -46.29 -4.99
C ASP A 120 15.31 -46.03 -5.02
N GLY A 121 14.78 -45.47 -6.11
CA GLY A 121 13.36 -45.21 -6.30
C GLY A 121 12.80 -44.00 -5.54
N ARG A 122 13.66 -43.12 -5.01
CA ARG A 122 13.25 -41.85 -4.39
C ARG A 122 12.75 -40.85 -5.43
N TYR A 123 13.31 -40.91 -6.64
CA TYR A 123 13.01 -40.05 -7.78
C TYR A 123 12.64 -40.89 -9.00
N SER A 124 11.83 -40.34 -9.89
CA SER A 124 11.49 -40.94 -11.18
C SER A 124 12.11 -40.12 -12.31
N ALA A 125 12.18 -40.72 -13.51
CA ALA A 125 12.55 -39.97 -14.72
C ALA A 125 11.66 -38.72 -14.91
N ALA A 126 10.40 -38.84 -14.49
CA ALA A 126 9.36 -37.84 -14.61
C ALA A 126 9.47 -36.68 -13.59
N ASP A 127 10.21 -36.81 -12.50
CA ASP A 127 10.32 -35.76 -11.48
C ASP A 127 11.75 -35.20 -11.30
N LEU A 128 12.75 -35.84 -11.94
CA LEU A 128 14.17 -35.52 -11.78
C LEU A 128 14.47 -34.04 -12.05
N ALA A 129 13.99 -33.48 -13.16
CA ALA A 129 14.27 -32.10 -13.53
C ALA A 129 13.69 -31.08 -12.52
N TYR A 130 12.47 -31.33 -12.03
CA TYR A 130 11.85 -30.49 -11.02
C TYR A 130 12.57 -30.58 -9.67
N ARG A 131 13.04 -31.77 -9.29
CA ARG A 131 13.80 -31.94 -8.05
C ARG A 131 15.16 -31.26 -8.10
N ILE A 132 15.84 -31.30 -9.25
CA ILE A 132 17.10 -30.56 -9.44
C ILE A 132 16.85 -29.05 -9.31
N LEU A 133 15.75 -28.54 -9.90
CA LEU A 133 15.37 -27.14 -9.73
C LEU A 133 15.11 -26.77 -8.25
N GLN A 134 14.38 -27.60 -7.51
CA GLN A 134 14.08 -27.39 -6.09
C GLN A 134 15.31 -27.54 -5.18
N GLY A 135 16.27 -28.37 -5.57
CA GLY A 135 17.53 -28.56 -4.86
C GLY A 135 18.55 -27.43 -5.07
N ALA A 136 18.24 -26.42 -5.89
CA ALA A 136 19.14 -25.32 -6.18
C ALA A 136 19.44 -24.46 -4.94
N GLN A 137 20.71 -24.11 -4.74
CA GLN A 137 21.18 -23.30 -3.63
C GLN A 137 22.13 -22.20 -4.14
N ASN A 138 22.35 -21.16 -3.32
CA ASN A 138 23.31 -20.09 -3.60
C ASN A 138 23.14 -19.49 -5.01
N ASP A 139 24.19 -19.47 -5.82
CA ASP A 139 24.17 -18.95 -7.18
C ASP A 139 23.21 -19.71 -8.10
N ASP A 140 23.00 -21.01 -7.89
CA ASP A 140 22.06 -21.81 -8.68
C ASP A 140 20.62 -21.38 -8.39
N LYS A 141 20.31 -21.14 -7.12
CA LYS A 141 19.02 -20.55 -6.73
C LYS A 141 18.82 -19.18 -7.35
N ARG A 142 19.85 -18.32 -7.32
CA ARG A 142 19.79 -16.99 -7.94
C ARG A 142 19.58 -17.06 -9.46
N ALA A 143 20.19 -18.02 -10.14
CA ALA A 143 19.96 -18.26 -11.57
C ALA A 143 18.51 -18.66 -11.88
N ILE A 144 17.91 -19.52 -11.05
CA ILE A 144 16.49 -19.91 -11.17
C ILE A 144 15.57 -18.71 -10.92
N GLU A 145 15.84 -17.91 -9.89
CA GLU A 145 15.06 -16.71 -9.58
C GLU A 145 15.07 -15.71 -10.76
N HIS A 146 16.23 -15.48 -11.38
CA HIS A 146 16.34 -14.62 -12.57
C HIS A 146 15.58 -15.18 -13.78
N LYS A 147 15.68 -16.49 -14.01
CA LYS A 147 14.94 -17.16 -15.11
C LYS A 147 13.43 -17.10 -14.87
N LEU A 148 12.96 -17.39 -13.66
CA LEU A 148 11.54 -17.29 -13.31
C LEU A 148 11.02 -15.87 -13.49
N ALA A 149 11.78 -14.87 -13.03
CA ALA A 149 11.43 -13.48 -13.20
C ALA A 149 11.26 -13.13 -14.70
N ALA A 150 12.27 -13.45 -15.51
CA ALA A 150 12.24 -13.19 -16.95
C ALA A 150 11.08 -13.93 -17.64
N ALA A 151 10.82 -15.17 -17.23
CA ALA A 151 9.76 -15.99 -17.78
C ALA A 151 8.37 -15.45 -17.41
N ASN A 152 8.16 -15.01 -16.16
CA ASN A 152 6.91 -14.37 -15.74
C ASN A 152 6.62 -13.11 -16.54
N PHE A 153 7.65 -12.28 -16.73
CA PHE A 153 7.53 -11.05 -17.50
C PHE A 153 7.26 -11.35 -18.98
N PHE A 154 7.91 -12.36 -19.55
CA PHE A 154 7.66 -12.85 -20.90
C PHE A 154 6.19 -13.25 -21.06
N THR A 155 5.68 -14.14 -20.21
CA THR A 155 4.28 -14.61 -20.27
C THR A 155 3.29 -13.46 -20.15
N ARG A 156 3.49 -12.52 -19.22
CA ARG A 156 2.62 -11.33 -19.10
C ARG A 156 2.71 -10.37 -20.27
N THR A 157 3.85 -10.36 -20.98
CA THR A 157 3.99 -9.57 -22.20
C THR A 157 3.20 -10.22 -23.35
N VAL A 158 3.09 -11.55 -23.38
CA VAL A 158 2.21 -12.27 -24.32
C VAL A 158 0.75 -11.93 -24.02
N ASP A 159 0.35 -12.00 -22.75
CA ASP A 159 -1.03 -11.79 -22.29
C ASP A 159 -1.00 -11.23 -20.87
N ALA A 160 -1.34 -9.95 -20.71
CA ALA A 160 -1.18 -9.25 -19.43
C ALA A 160 -2.15 -9.76 -18.36
N ASP A 161 -3.36 -10.12 -18.78
CA ASP A 161 -4.45 -10.55 -17.91
C ASP A 161 -4.45 -12.08 -17.73
N LEU A 162 -3.64 -12.79 -18.51
CA LEU A 162 -3.51 -14.25 -18.51
C LEU A 162 -4.86 -14.94 -18.73
N ASP A 163 -5.78 -14.32 -19.48
CA ASP A 163 -7.14 -14.80 -19.72
C ASP A 163 -7.36 -15.31 -21.16
N GLY A 164 -6.37 -15.11 -22.03
CA GLY A 164 -6.38 -15.54 -23.44
C GLY A 164 -6.97 -14.49 -24.36
N THR A 165 -7.35 -13.34 -23.84
CA THR A 165 -7.87 -12.20 -24.58
C THR A 165 -6.76 -11.14 -24.73
N ASN A 166 -6.87 -10.28 -25.75
CA ASN A 166 -5.94 -9.16 -25.96
C ASN A 166 -4.44 -9.52 -26.00
N GLN A 167 -4.11 -10.72 -26.50
CA GLN A 167 -2.71 -11.16 -26.60
C GLN A 167 -1.89 -10.19 -27.45
N GLN A 168 -0.74 -9.76 -26.90
CA GLN A 168 0.12 -8.79 -27.57
C GLN A 168 1.12 -9.45 -28.51
N ALA A 169 1.44 -10.73 -28.29
CA ALA A 169 2.30 -11.52 -29.16
C ALA A 169 1.74 -12.93 -29.34
N THR A 170 1.96 -13.51 -30.51
CA THR A 170 1.72 -14.91 -30.80
C THR A 170 2.97 -15.69 -30.39
N TYR A 171 2.87 -16.53 -29.37
CA TYR A 171 3.95 -17.41 -28.89
C TYR A 171 3.56 -18.87 -29.13
N ASP A 172 4.24 -19.54 -30.06
CA ASP A 172 3.89 -20.90 -30.49
C ASP A 172 5.11 -21.84 -30.64
N ALA A 173 4.86 -23.06 -31.10
CA ALA A 173 5.84 -24.13 -31.20
C ALA A 173 7.10 -23.76 -32.01
N LYS A 174 7.00 -22.85 -32.98
CA LYS A 174 8.16 -22.43 -33.80
C LYS A 174 9.16 -21.56 -33.02
N ASP A 175 8.69 -20.92 -31.95
CA ASP A 175 9.47 -19.95 -31.17
C ASP A 175 10.23 -20.64 -30.02
N GLU A 176 9.78 -21.83 -29.62
CA GLU A 176 10.25 -22.52 -28.40
C GLU A 176 11.77 -22.70 -28.34
N GLU A 177 12.41 -23.04 -29.45
CA GLU A 177 13.86 -23.26 -29.50
C GLU A 177 14.64 -21.94 -29.33
N THR A 178 14.20 -20.90 -30.02
CA THR A 178 14.78 -19.55 -29.91
C THR A 178 14.62 -19.00 -28.48
N VAL A 179 13.44 -19.19 -27.89
CA VAL A 179 13.16 -18.77 -26.51
C VAL A 179 13.97 -19.56 -25.50
N ARG A 180 14.15 -20.87 -25.68
CA ARG A 180 15.06 -21.69 -24.86
C ARG A 180 16.49 -21.18 -24.88
N GLN A 181 17.03 -20.91 -26.07
CA GLN A 181 18.40 -20.42 -26.23
C GLN A 181 18.58 -19.06 -25.54
N TRP A 182 17.59 -18.17 -25.64
CA TRP A 182 17.60 -16.91 -24.91
C TRP A 182 17.54 -17.11 -23.38
N MET A 183 16.70 -18.02 -22.89
CA MET A 183 16.61 -18.36 -21.47
C MET A 183 17.92 -18.92 -20.90
N GLN A 184 18.72 -19.63 -21.70
CA GLN A 184 20.03 -20.15 -21.28
C GLN A 184 21.05 -19.04 -20.99
N ALA A 185 20.95 -17.88 -21.66
CA ALA A 185 21.84 -16.74 -21.42
C ALA A 185 21.57 -16.04 -20.06
N ILE A 186 20.44 -16.32 -19.43
CA ILE A 186 20.07 -15.83 -18.10
C ILE A 186 20.76 -16.71 -17.05
N THR A 187 21.54 -16.10 -16.16
CA THR A 187 22.37 -16.80 -15.17
C THR A 187 22.31 -16.09 -13.81
N ALA A 188 23.00 -16.62 -12.81
CA ALA A 188 23.13 -15.96 -11.50
C ALA A 188 23.71 -14.53 -11.58
N ALA A 189 24.49 -14.23 -12.63
CA ALA A 189 25.10 -12.92 -12.85
C ALA A 189 24.36 -12.06 -13.89
N VAL A 190 23.48 -12.66 -14.69
CA VAL A 190 22.82 -12.02 -15.83
C VAL A 190 21.30 -12.15 -15.66
N VAL A 191 20.64 -11.02 -15.43
CA VAL A 191 19.18 -10.91 -15.43
C VAL A 191 18.75 -9.93 -16.51
N PRO A 192 17.89 -10.32 -17.47
CA PRO A 192 17.45 -9.42 -18.51
C PRO A 192 16.48 -8.39 -17.94
N THR A 193 16.59 -7.16 -18.41
CA THR A 193 15.67 -6.09 -18.06
C THR A 193 14.32 -6.27 -18.78
N PRO A 194 13.22 -5.67 -18.29
CA PRO A 194 11.91 -5.70 -18.97
C PRO A 194 11.93 -5.25 -20.43
N GLU A 195 12.81 -4.31 -20.79
CA GLU A 195 12.95 -3.88 -22.19
C GLU A 195 13.72 -4.91 -23.01
N GLN A 196 14.78 -5.52 -22.45
CA GLN A 196 15.51 -6.61 -23.12
C GLN A 196 14.61 -7.82 -23.39
N VAL A 197 13.67 -8.15 -22.48
CA VAL A 197 12.66 -9.19 -22.73
C VAL A 197 11.72 -8.78 -23.86
N ARG A 198 11.19 -7.54 -23.84
CA ARG A 198 10.30 -7.03 -24.90
C ARG A 198 10.97 -6.93 -26.26
N ASP A 199 12.23 -6.49 -26.32
CA ASP A 199 13.00 -6.39 -27.56
C ASP A 199 13.31 -7.76 -28.13
N PHE A 200 13.68 -8.72 -27.28
CA PHE A 200 13.80 -10.12 -27.67
C PHE A 200 12.47 -10.63 -28.27
N MET A 201 11.36 -10.43 -27.57
CA MET A 201 10.04 -10.85 -28.06
C MET A 201 9.67 -10.17 -29.38
N ARG A 202 9.84 -8.86 -29.53
CA ARG A 202 9.57 -8.13 -30.79
C ARG A 202 10.38 -8.65 -31.97
N GLY A 203 11.65 -8.96 -31.72
CA GLY A 203 12.59 -9.36 -32.77
C GLY A 203 12.50 -10.82 -33.16
N GLN A 204 12.21 -11.70 -32.19
CA GLN A 204 12.39 -13.15 -32.33
C GLN A 204 11.13 -13.99 -32.10
N VAL A 205 10.06 -13.41 -31.52
CA VAL A 205 8.81 -14.14 -31.18
C VAL A 205 7.62 -13.55 -31.92
N ALA A 206 7.39 -12.24 -31.80
CA ALA A 206 6.21 -11.57 -32.31
C ALA A 206 6.12 -11.62 -33.84
N ALA A 207 5.00 -12.14 -34.34
CA ALA A 207 4.64 -12.12 -35.74
C ALA A 207 4.46 -10.68 -36.26
N PRO A 208 4.61 -10.41 -37.56
CA PRO A 208 4.41 -9.06 -38.13
C PRO A 208 3.04 -8.44 -37.80
N SER A 209 2.02 -9.28 -37.60
CA SER A 209 0.64 -8.89 -37.24
C SER A 209 0.43 -8.60 -35.76
N ASP A 210 1.39 -8.93 -34.90
CA ASP A 210 1.23 -8.82 -33.45
C ASP A 210 1.36 -7.38 -32.98
N SER A 211 0.49 -6.97 -32.04
CA SER A 211 0.47 -5.61 -31.53
C SER A 211 1.76 -5.23 -30.80
N LEU A 212 2.45 -6.19 -30.17
CA LEU A 212 3.78 -5.99 -29.56
C LEU A 212 4.82 -5.53 -30.59
N ARG A 213 4.72 -6.02 -31.83
CA ARG A 213 5.63 -5.65 -32.93
C ARG A 213 5.18 -4.37 -33.65
N GLN A 214 3.88 -4.11 -33.70
CA GLN A 214 3.32 -2.88 -34.30
C GLN A 214 3.48 -1.65 -33.40
N THR A 215 3.62 -1.85 -32.08
CA THR A 215 3.82 -0.80 -31.07
C THR A 215 5.28 -0.47 -30.80
N GLN A 216 6.16 -0.52 -31.82
CA GLN A 216 7.52 0.00 -31.68
C GLN A 216 7.50 1.53 -31.59
N ALA A 217 7.01 2.05 -30.47
CA ALA A 217 7.16 3.45 -30.12
C ALA A 217 8.64 3.68 -29.82
N LYS A 218 9.30 4.45 -30.69
CA LYS A 218 10.68 4.90 -30.51
C LYS A 218 10.82 5.48 -29.09
N PRO A 219 11.89 5.17 -28.34
CA PRO A 219 12.14 5.81 -27.05
C PRO A 219 12.09 7.33 -27.22
N GLN A 220 11.18 7.98 -26.51
CA GLN A 220 10.91 9.41 -26.65
C GLN A 220 11.13 10.10 -25.31
N LEU A 221 11.96 11.14 -25.33
CA LEU A 221 12.17 11.98 -24.18
C LEU A 221 11.05 13.03 -24.10
N ALA A 222 10.27 12.99 -23.03
CA ALA A 222 9.21 13.95 -22.75
C ALA A 222 9.77 15.21 -22.08
N SER A 223 10.66 15.05 -21.09
CA SER A 223 11.33 16.18 -20.42
C SER A 223 12.67 15.81 -19.79
N LEU A 224 13.54 16.82 -19.68
CA LEU A 224 14.77 16.78 -18.88
C LEU A 224 14.76 18.04 -18.01
N THR A 225 14.76 17.87 -16.69
CA THR A 225 14.60 18.97 -15.73
C THR A 225 15.60 18.83 -14.58
N PRO A 226 16.33 19.90 -14.18
CA PRO A 226 16.28 21.24 -14.74
C PRO A 226 16.98 21.33 -16.11
N ASP A 227 16.62 22.32 -16.92
CA ASP A 227 17.28 22.67 -18.18
C ASP A 227 18.44 23.68 -17.99
N GLN A 228 18.71 24.08 -16.75
CA GLN A 228 19.87 24.87 -16.34
C GLN A 228 20.57 24.25 -15.13
N ALA A 229 21.90 24.33 -15.09
CA ALA A 229 22.69 23.85 -13.95
C ALA A 229 23.97 24.68 -13.80
N GLN A 230 24.35 24.97 -12.55
CA GLN A 230 25.54 25.76 -12.28
C GLN A 230 26.82 24.91 -12.43
N ALA A 231 27.84 25.44 -13.10
CA ALA A 231 29.12 24.76 -13.19
C ALA A 231 29.75 24.57 -11.80
N GLY A 232 30.25 23.37 -11.51
CA GLY A 232 30.89 23.00 -10.25
C GLY A 232 29.96 22.52 -9.12
N GLN A 233 28.64 22.52 -9.31
CA GLN A 233 27.67 22.01 -8.32
C GLN A 233 26.96 20.75 -8.80
N ALA A 234 26.76 19.79 -7.89
CA ALA A 234 25.99 18.58 -8.16
C ALA A 234 24.50 18.94 -8.32
N THR A 235 23.95 18.63 -9.49
CA THR A 235 22.55 18.92 -9.84
C THR A 235 21.81 17.61 -10.08
N ARG A 236 20.63 17.44 -9.47
CA ARG A 236 19.74 16.30 -9.73
C ARG A 236 18.92 16.55 -10.99
N PHE A 237 19.18 15.80 -12.04
CA PHE A 237 18.37 15.79 -13.25
C PHE A 237 17.28 14.73 -13.16
N THR A 238 16.07 15.10 -13.58
CA THR A 238 14.91 14.23 -13.75
C THR A 238 14.63 14.10 -15.23
N ILE A 239 14.68 12.87 -15.72
CA ILE A 239 14.46 12.50 -17.10
C ILE A 239 13.11 11.80 -17.15
N ARG A 240 12.16 12.32 -17.94
CA ARG A 240 10.86 11.67 -18.19
C ARG A 240 10.74 11.37 -19.66
N GLY A 241 10.16 10.23 -19.99
CA GLY A 241 9.94 9.84 -21.37
C GLY A 241 8.88 8.77 -21.50
N GLN A 242 8.77 8.24 -22.71
CA GLN A 242 7.97 7.07 -23.03
C GLN A 242 8.92 6.05 -23.65
N HIS A 243 8.83 4.80 -23.18
CA HIS A 243 9.64 3.69 -23.68
C HIS A 243 11.16 3.93 -23.53
N LEU A 244 11.58 4.65 -22.47
CA LEU A 244 13.01 4.77 -22.15
C LEU A 244 13.55 3.43 -21.65
N PRO A 245 14.74 2.99 -22.11
CA PRO A 245 15.34 1.76 -21.64
C PRO A 245 15.74 1.87 -20.17
N SER A 246 15.66 0.76 -19.45
CA SER A 246 15.98 0.68 -18.01
C SER A 246 17.45 0.98 -17.69
N THR A 247 18.33 0.88 -18.69
CA THR A 247 19.74 1.24 -18.59
C THR A 247 20.03 2.63 -19.15
N ALA A 248 19.02 3.47 -19.41
CA ALA A 248 19.25 4.83 -19.88
C ALA A 248 20.06 5.66 -18.86
N ARG A 249 21.01 6.45 -19.36
CA ARG A 249 21.79 7.40 -18.58
C ARG A 249 21.85 8.75 -19.27
N LEU A 250 22.00 9.79 -18.45
CA LEU A 250 22.25 11.14 -18.89
C LEU A 250 23.76 11.35 -19.07
N ASN A 251 24.15 11.91 -20.22
CA ASN A 251 25.51 12.28 -20.54
C ASN A 251 25.57 13.76 -20.93
N ILE A 252 26.42 14.54 -20.25
CA ILE A 252 26.52 15.99 -20.44
C ILE A 252 28.00 16.40 -20.59
N GLY A 253 28.60 16.05 -21.73
CA GLY A 253 30.00 16.38 -22.02
C GLY A 253 30.95 15.94 -20.88
N ASN A 254 31.64 16.91 -20.27
CA ASN A 254 32.65 16.69 -19.22
C ASN A 254 32.05 16.47 -17.82
N ALA A 255 30.73 16.32 -17.70
CA ALA A 255 30.06 16.17 -16.41
C ALA A 255 30.32 14.79 -15.79
N GLN A 256 30.48 14.75 -14.47
CA GLN A 256 30.50 13.50 -13.70
C GLN A 256 29.09 13.21 -13.19
N CYS A 257 28.52 12.07 -13.60
CA CYS A 257 27.17 11.65 -13.22
C CYS A 257 27.19 10.35 -12.42
N ASP A 258 26.40 10.28 -11.35
CA ASP A 258 26.22 9.08 -10.52
C ASP A 258 25.39 8.00 -11.25
N ALA A 259 25.24 6.81 -10.68
CA ALA A 259 24.28 5.83 -11.18
C ALA A 259 22.82 6.37 -11.08
N PRO A 260 21.91 6.02 -12.00
CA PRO A 260 20.50 6.42 -11.92
C PRO A 260 19.82 5.87 -10.65
N VAL A 261 19.03 6.69 -9.95
CA VAL A 261 18.50 6.37 -8.60
C VAL A 261 17.00 5.98 -8.61
N GLN A 262 16.27 6.14 -9.73
CA GLN A 262 14.82 5.89 -9.83
C GLN A 262 14.38 5.45 -11.23
N VAL A 263 14.88 4.33 -11.75
CA VAL A 263 14.44 3.83 -13.08
C VAL A 263 13.02 3.29 -12.96
N GLN A 264 12.04 3.97 -13.55
CA GLN A 264 10.65 3.52 -13.57
C GLN A 264 10.51 2.34 -14.54
N CYS A 265 10.09 1.16 -14.06
CA CYS A 265 10.08 -0.10 -14.81
C CYS A 265 9.17 -0.10 -16.07
N ASN A 266 8.26 0.87 -16.18
CA ASN A 266 7.40 1.11 -17.35
C ASN A 266 8.08 1.97 -18.44
N GLY A 267 9.37 2.32 -18.29
CA GLY A 267 10.11 3.16 -19.22
C GLY A 267 9.72 4.64 -19.18
N SER A 268 9.11 5.11 -18.09
CA SER A 268 8.61 6.49 -17.97
C SER A 268 9.65 7.52 -17.50
N GLY A 269 10.81 7.10 -16.99
CA GLY A 269 11.85 8.03 -16.57
C GLY A 269 12.88 7.50 -15.59
N PHE A 270 13.88 8.33 -15.30
CA PHE A 270 14.85 8.12 -14.23
C PHE A 270 15.34 9.45 -13.64
N THR A 271 15.95 9.41 -12.47
CA THR A 271 16.70 10.55 -11.90
C THR A 271 18.18 10.23 -11.80
N GLN A 272 19.02 11.22 -12.06
CA GLN A 272 20.48 11.08 -12.01
C GLN A 272 21.12 12.39 -11.56
N ASN A 273 22.02 12.32 -10.59
CA ASN A 273 22.81 13.48 -10.20
C ASN A 273 24.01 13.63 -11.15
N CYS A 274 24.26 14.85 -11.62
CA CYS A 274 25.42 15.19 -12.44
C CYS A 274 26.07 16.48 -11.95
N THR A 275 27.39 16.50 -11.88
CA THR A 275 28.20 17.70 -11.59
C THR A 275 28.85 18.19 -12.88
N LEU A 276 28.50 19.41 -13.34
CA LEU A 276 29.03 19.98 -14.57
C LEU A 276 30.43 20.55 -14.36
N GLY A 277 31.45 20.07 -15.09
CA GLY A 277 32.80 20.65 -15.06
C GLY A 277 33.03 21.70 -16.16
N GLY A 278 33.80 22.77 -15.90
CA GLY A 278 34.21 23.80 -16.89
C GLY A 278 33.31 25.04 -16.97
N ASP A 279 33.53 25.91 -17.97
CA ASP A 279 32.88 27.23 -18.09
C ASP A 279 31.39 27.20 -18.43
N ALA A 280 30.74 28.35 -18.24
CA ALA A 280 29.34 28.59 -18.56
C ALA A 280 29.07 28.60 -20.06
N GLY A 281 27.89 28.13 -20.45
CA GLY A 281 27.49 28.03 -21.85
C GLY A 281 26.44 26.96 -22.09
N LYS A 282 25.89 26.94 -23.30
CA LYS A 282 24.95 25.89 -23.73
C LYS A 282 25.69 24.56 -23.85
N ARG A 283 25.16 23.50 -23.24
CA ARG A 283 25.69 22.14 -23.30
C ARG A 283 24.65 21.18 -23.86
N THR A 284 25.11 20.23 -24.66
CA THR A 284 24.24 19.15 -25.15
C THR A 284 24.16 18.06 -24.09
N ALA A 285 22.98 17.90 -23.51
CA ALA A 285 22.61 16.80 -22.65
C ALA A 285 22.01 15.69 -23.51
N THR A 286 22.70 14.56 -23.59
CA THR A 286 22.28 13.40 -24.38
C THR A 286 21.77 12.32 -23.43
N VAL A 287 20.52 11.89 -23.62
CA VAL A 287 20.04 10.66 -22.99
C VAL A 287 20.45 9.50 -23.89
N GLN A 288 21.20 8.56 -23.34
CA GLN A 288 21.78 7.45 -24.09
C GLN A 288 21.59 6.12 -23.35
N THR A 289 21.65 5.01 -24.07
CA THR A 289 21.73 3.68 -23.46
C THR A 289 23.06 3.54 -22.68
N ALA A 290 23.05 2.96 -21.48
CA ALA A 290 24.29 2.80 -20.71
C ALA A 290 25.25 1.76 -21.32
N GLU A 291 24.71 0.72 -21.98
CA GLU A 291 25.48 -0.39 -22.55
C GLU A 291 26.10 -0.04 -23.91
N SER A 292 25.33 0.50 -24.86
CA SER A 292 25.80 0.79 -26.22
C SER A 292 26.20 2.26 -26.46
N GLY A 293 25.88 3.18 -25.54
CA GLY A 293 26.12 4.61 -25.71
C GLY A 293 25.30 5.27 -26.83
N GLN A 294 24.27 4.58 -27.34
CA GLN A 294 23.43 5.06 -28.42
C GLN A 294 22.53 6.19 -27.93
N ALA A 295 22.53 7.31 -28.65
CA ALA A 295 21.72 8.48 -28.31
C ALA A 295 20.23 8.23 -28.60
N ILE A 296 19.39 8.46 -27.58
CA ILE A 296 17.93 8.38 -27.65
C ILE A 296 17.35 9.72 -28.08
N ASP A 297 17.68 10.78 -27.33
CA ASP A 297 17.35 12.17 -27.65
C ASP A 297 18.41 13.11 -27.06
N ARG A 298 18.47 14.34 -27.57
CA ARG A 298 19.40 15.40 -27.13
C ARG A 298 18.61 16.64 -26.76
N LYS A 299 18.85 17.16 -25.56
CA LYS A 299 18.37 18.48 -25.13
C LYS A 299 19.55 19.41 -24.91
N THR A 300 19.31 20.69 -25.10
CA THR A 300 20.30 21.70 -24.70
C THR A 300 20.00 22.10 -23.27
N ILE A 301 21.00 22.06 -22.40
CA ILE A 301 20.93 22.65 -21.07
C ILE A 301 21.86 23.86 -21.01
N GLN A 302 21.55 24.83 -20.16
CA GLN A 302 22.39 25.99 -19.92
C GLN A 302 23.28 25.76 -18.69
N ALA A 303 24.59 25.67 -18.90
CA ALA A 303 25.55 25.80 -17.80
C ALA A 303 25.70 27.29 -17.46
N THR A 304 25.47 27.67 -16.21
CA THR A 304 25.63 29.05 -15.75
C THR A 304 26.95 29.23 -14.99
N SER A 305 27.60 30.38 -15.19
CA SER A 305 28.78 30.78 -14.42
C SER A 305 28.32 31.32 -13.07
N ALA A 306 29.11 31.13 -12.02
CA ALA A 306 28.98 31.96 -10.84
C ALA A 306 29.33 33.41 -11.26
N ALA A 307 28.33 34.30 -11.37
CA ALA A 307 28.54 35.64 -11.95
C ALA A 307 28.97 36.69 -10.91
N PRO A 308 29.87 37.63 -11.29
CA PRO A 308 29.88 39.01 -10.79
C PRO A 308 29.14 39.96 -11.78
N ASN A 309 28.55 41.04 -11.27
CA ASN A 309 27.50 41.86 -11.93
C ASN A 309 28.06 43.18 -12.59
N PRO A 310 27.25 44.06 -13.27
CA PRO A 310 27.26 44.24 -14.75
C PRO A 310 27.27 45.71 -15.25
N GLU A 311 27.20 45.97 -16.58
CA GLU A 311 26.48 47.13 -17.21
C GLU A 311 26.36 47.03 -18.77
N PRO A 312 25.46 47.81 -19.46
CA PRO A 312 24.47 47.27 -20.43
C PRO A 312 24.31 48.03 -21.77
N GLN A 313 23.45 47.53 -22.67
CA GLN A 313 22.79 48.30 -23.75
C GLN A 313 21.34 47.82 -24.03
N PRO A 314 20.46 48.64 -24.68
CA PRO A 314 19.06 48.86 -24.27
C PRO A 314 17.97 48.08 -25.04
N PRO A 315 16.73 47.94 -24.48
CA PRO A 315 15.64 47.13 -25.06
C PRO A 315 14.41 47.91 -25.58
N GLN A 316 13.60 47.21 -26.39
CA GLN A 316 12.26 47.57 -26.88
C GLN A 316 11.15 47.23 -25.86
N PRO A 317 9.95 47.83 -25.94
CA PRO A 317 8.99 47.88 -24.82
C PRO A 317 8.12 46.63 -24.63
N THR A 318 7.95 46.24 -23.36
CA THR A 318 7.16 45.10 -22.86
C THR A 318 5.79 45.54 -22.28
N PRO A 319 4.76 44.66 -22.31
CA PRO A 319 3.46 44.89 -21.66
C PRO A 319 3.55 45.09 -20.13
N ILE A 320 2.62 45.85 -19.54
CA ILE A 320 2.66 46.29 -18.14
C ILE A 320 1.73 45.42 -17.25
N PRO A 321 2.25 44.74 -16.21
CA PRO A 321 1.47 43.91 -15.28
C PRO A 321 0.46 44.70 -14.42
N LYS A 322 -0.69 44.10 -14.07
CA LYS A 322 -1.74 44.73 -13.24
C LYS A 322 -2.35 43.79 -12.19
N LEU A 323 -2.63 44.30 -10.98
CA LEU A 323 -3.25 43.55 -9.88
C LEU A 323 -4.77 43.79 -9.77
N ASP A 324 -5.55 42.75 -9.46
CA ASP A 324 -7.02 42.82 -9.34
C ASP A 324 -7.52 42.59 -7.89
N SER A 325 -6.97 41.62 -7.13
CA SER A 325 -7.38 41.40 -5.72
C SER A 325 -6.40 40.57 -4.88
N ILE A 326 -6.48 40.71 -3.55
CA ILE A 326 -5.78 39.90 -2.54
C ILE A 326 -6.79 39.46 -1.45
N MET A 327 -6.91 38.16 -1.18
CA MET A 327 -7.85 37.58 -0.20
C MET A 327 -7.19 36.47 0.64
N PRO A 328 -7.52 36.28 1.93
CA PRO A 328 -8.48 37.06 2.73
C PRO A 328 -7.89 38.40 3.20
N TRP A 329 -8.74 39.39 3.50
CA TRP A 329 -8.31 40.72 3.98
C TRP A 329 -8.34 40.86 5.52
N ARG A 330 -8.75 39.83 6.27
CA ARG A 330 -8.64 39.74 7.74
C ARG A 330 -7.94 38.45 8.15
N VAL A 331 -6.95 38.55 9.02
CA VAL A 331 -6.10 37.41 9.42
C VAL A 331 -5.68 37.48 10.89
N ALA A 332 -5.42 36.33 11.51
CA ALA A 332 -4.95 36.24 12.89
C ALA A 332 -3.42 36.39 12.98
N LEU A 333 -2.94 37.13 13.98
CA LEU A 333 -1.49 37.24 14.25
C LEU A 333 -0.89 35.89 14.64
N GLY A 334 0.35 35.63 14.22
CA GLY A 334 1.14 34.45 14.55
C GLY A 334 0.78 33.16 13.80
N HIS A 335 -0.25 33.19 12.93
CA HIS A 335 -0.69 32.01 12.17
C HIS A 335 -0.43 32.16 10.67
N ALA A 336 0.05 31.08 10.04
CA ALA A 336 0.25 31.05 8.59
C ALA A 336 -1.10 31.07 7.87
N THR A 337 -1.32 32.10 7.06
CA THR A 337 -2.55 32.26 6.27
C THR A 337 -2.22 32.25 4.79
N VAL A 338 -2.93 31.45 4.00
CA VAL A 338 -2.76 31.41 2.53
C VAL A 338 -3.56 32.55 1.90
N PHE A 339 -2.86 33.50 1.29
CA PHE A 339 -3.43 34.58 0.51
C PHE A 339 -3.54 34.17 -0.97
N THR A 340 -4.68 34.40 -1.59
CA THR A 340 -4.89 34.27 -3.04
C THR A 340 -4.77 35.65 -3.68
N VAL A 341 -3.86 35.77 -4.65
CA VAL A 341 -3.55 37.00 -5.38
C VAL A 341 -3.99 36.82 -6.83
N LYS A 342 -4.82 37.72 -7.35
CA LYS A 342 -5.30 37.68 -8.75
C LYS A 342 -4.94 38.98 -9.48
N GLY A 343 -4.59 38.87 -10.76
CA GLY A 343 -4.25 40.00 -11.63
C GLY A 343 -4.18 39.60 -13.10
N ARG A 344 -3.52 40.41 -13.93
CA ARG A 344 -3.26 40.16 -15.35
C ARG A 344 -1.81 40.45 -15.68
N ASP A 345 -1.23 39.60 -16.51
CA ASP A 345 0.17 39.68 -16.93
C ASP A 345 1.14 39.72 -15.73
N LEU A 346 0.75 39.11 -14.61
CA LEU A 346 1.60 39.04 -13.43
C LEU A 346 2.82 38.16 -13.76
N PRO A 347 4.05 38.65 -13.55
CA PRO A 347 5.24 37.85 -13.78
C PRO A 347 5.27 36.67 -12.81
N ALA A 348 5.88 35.56 -13.23
CA ALA A 348 5.99 34.36 -12.40
C ALA A 348 6.77 34.60 -11.08
N THR A 349 7.53 35.70 -11.01
CA THR A 349 8.26 36.14 -9.82
C THR A 349 7.44 37.09 -8.91
N ALA A 350 6.18 37.34 -9.24
CA ALA A 350 5.31 38.17 -8.43
C ALA A 350 5.08 37.55 -7.05
N THR A 351 5.35 38.32 -6.00
CA THR A 351 5.22 37.91 -4.60
C THR A 351 4.44 38.94 -3.81
N LEU A 352 3.64 38.46 -2.86
CA LEU A 352 2.89 39.24 -1.91
C LEU A 352 3.81 39.65 -0.75
N GLN A 353 3.90 40.94 -0.52
CA GLN A 353 4.64 41.53 0.58
C GLN A 353 3.69 42.28 1.51
N ILE A 354 3.70 41.90 2.78
CA ILE A 354 2.98 42.58 3.86
C ILE A 354 4.02 42.93 4.95
N PRO A 355 3.95 44.10 5.61
CA PRO A 355 4.87 44.44 6.68
C PRO A 355 4.81 43.47 7.87
N GLU A 356 5.98 43.18 8.44
CA GLU A 356 6.17 42.29 9.59
C GLU A 356 5.58 40.88 9.38
N THR A 357 5.75 40.35 8.17
CA THR A 357 5.30 38.99 7.81
C THR A 357 6.45 38.09 7.41
N ARG A 358 6.28 36.78 7.63
CA ARG A 358 7.07 35.75 6.98
C ARG A 358 6.18 35.02 5.98
N CYS A 359 6.49 35.16 4.70
CA CYS A 359 5.79 34.48 3.63
C CYS A 359 6.64 33.31 3.10
N THR A 360 5.99 32.21 2.71
CA THR A 360 6.61 31.15 1.91
C THR A 360 6.67 31.58 0.45
N ALA A 361 7.38 30.83 -0.39
CA ALA A 361 7.33 31.03 -1.83
C ALA A 361 5.88 30.95 -2.38
N PRO A 362 5.53 31.71 -3.43
CA PRO A 362 4.28 31.54 -4.15
C PRO A 362 4.07 30.10 -4.61
N THR A 363 2.85 29.61 -4.49
CA THR A 363 2.37 28.31 -4.98
C THR A 363 1.19 28.55 -5.90
N ASP A 364 0.84 27.58 -6.76
CA ASP A 364 -0.30 27.71 -7.68
C ASP A 364 -0.20 28.95 -8.61
N VAL A 365 1.03 29.29 -9.03
CA VAL A 365 1.32 30.40 -9.96
C VAL A 365 0.77 30.04 -11.34
N GLN A 366 -0.19 30.82 -11.83
CA GLN A 366 -0.82 30.56 -13.12
C GLN A 366 0.11 31.00 -14.25
N PRO A 367 0.43 30.12 -15.23
CA PRO A 367 1.36 30.44 -16.32
C PRO A 367 0.90 31.59 -17.23
N ASP A 368 -0.40 31.91 -17.24
CA ASP A 368 -1.00 33.02 -18.00
C ASP A 368 -0.91 34.38 -17.28
N GLY A 369 -0.25 34.42 -16.11
CA GLY A 369 -0.12 35.64 -15.31
C GLY A 369 -1.40 36.07 -14.60
N SER A 370 -2.40 35.19 -14.48
CA SER A 370 -3.70 35.52 -13.86
C SER A 370 -3.69 35.54 -12.33
N GLY A 371 -2.68 34.96 -11.67
CA GLY A 371 -2.60 34.94 -10.22
C GLY A 371 -1.65 33.90 -9.62
N PHE A 372 -1.55 33.91 -8.30
CA PHE A 372 -0.82 32.94 -7.49
C PHE A 372 -1.38 32.88 -6.05
N LYS A 373 -0.98 31.88 -5.27
CA LYS A 373 -1.26 31.78 -3.82
C LYS A 373 0.03 31.92 -3.03
N GLN A 374 -0.01 32.53 -1.85
CA GLN A 374 1.18 32.66 -1.00
C GLN A 374 0.80 32.58 0.48
N SER A 375 1.48 31.71 1.24
CA SER A 375 1.23 31.55 2.67
C SER A 375 2.07 32.56 3.45
N CYS A 376 1.44 33.40 4.26
CA CYS A 376 2.10 34.43 5.07
C CYS A 376 1.64 34.37 6.53
N THR A 377 2.61 34.45 7.44
CA THR A 377 2.38 34.59 8.88
C THR A 377 2.65 36.04 9.30
N LEU A 378 1.62 36.74 9.77
CA LEU A 378 1.76 38.12 10.28
C LEU A 378 2.24 38.10 11.72
N SER A 379 3.23 38.92 12.05
CA SER A 379 3.78 39.09 13.40
C SER A 379 3.71 40.55 13.86
N GLY A 380 3.81 40.85 15.15
CA GLY A 380 3.71 42.22 15.69
C GLY A 380 2.34 42.53 16.31
N GLN A 381 1.98 43.82 16.39
CA GLN A 381 0.74 44.28 17.05
C GLN A 381 -0.49 44.19 16.12
N PRO A 382 -1.71 44.07 16.68
CA PRO A 382 -2.96 44.14 15.91
C PRO A 382 -3.11 45.47 15.18
N GLY A 383 -3.67 45.44 13.98
CA GLY A 383 -3.89 46.64 13.17
C GLY A 383 -3.96 46.38 11.67
N GLN A 384 -4.30 47.42 10.92
CA GLN A 384 -4.32 47.39 9.45
C GLN A 384 -2.91 47.50 8.87
N ARG A 385 -2.65 46.73 7.81
CA ARG A 385 -1.36 46.67 7.11
C ARG A 385 -1.57 46.77 5.61
N LEU A 386 -0.63 47.41 4.92
CA LEU A 386 -0.67 47.56 3.47
C LEU A 386 0.01 46.37 2.80
N ALA A 387 -0.78 45.56 2.09
CA ALA A 387 -0.35 44.47 1.24
C ALA A 387 -0.02 44.99 -0.17
N ARG A 388 1.11 44.54 -0.70
CA ARG A 388 1.68 44.95 -2.00
C ARG A 388 2.17 43.73 -2.75
N VAL A 389 2.10 43.74 -4.08
CA VAL A 389 2.64 42.66 -4.92
C VAL A 389 3.82 43.17 -5.71
N ARG A 390 4.95 42.45 -5.68
CA ARG A 390 6.23 42.91 -6.23
C ARG A 390 6.93 41.80 -7.01
N THR A 391 7.75 42.17 -7.99
CA THR A 391 8.32 41.22 -8.97
C THR A 391 9.53 40.39 -8.50
N ASP A 392 9.85 40.31 -7.19
CA ASP A 392 10.94 39.47 -6.62
C ASP A 392 10.82 39.38 -5.08
N GLU A 393 11.40 38.36 -4.45
CA GLU A 393 11.44 38.09 -2.99
C GLU A 393 12.60 38.80 -2.26
N GLN A 394 13.59 39.38 -2.96
CA GLN A 394 14.77 39.98 -2.29
C GLN A 394 14.48 41.30 -1.58
N ALA A 395 15.29 41.61 -0.55
CA ALA A 395 15.11 42.72 0.41
C ALA A 395 14.94 44.14 -0.18
N ASN A 396 15.26 44.35 -1.47
CA ASN A 396 15.06 45.62 -2.18
C ASN A 396 13.73 45.72 -2.95
N GLY A 397 12.86 44.72 -2.86
CA GLY A 397 11.42 44.86 -3.09
C GLY A 397 10.93 44.95 -4.52
N GLY A 398 11.67 44.48 -5.54
CA GLY A 398 11.19 44.39 -6.93
C GLY A 398 10.48 45.65 -7.46
N THR A 399 9.80 45.55 -8.61
CA THR A 399 8.88 46.60 -9.04
C THR A 399 7.53 46.36 -8.37
N LEU A 400 6.96 47.40 -7.75
CA LEU A 400 5.58 47.34 -7.27
C LEU A 400 4.67 47.16 -8.48
N ILE A 401 3.97 46.03 -8.53
CA ILE A 401 2.89 45.83 -9.49
C ILE A 401 1.69 46.60 -8.93
N ASP A 402 1.10 47.43 -9.79
CA ASP A 402 0.02 48.39 -9.50
C ASP A 402 -0.99 47.91 -8.44
N GLY A 403 -1.40 48.82 -7.53
CA GLY A 403 -2.37 48.54 -6.46
C GLY A 403 -1.77 48.32 -5.06
N VAL A 404 -2.45 48.84 -4.03
CA VAL A 404 -2.15 48.59 -2.61
C VAL A 404 -3.45 48.19 -1.91
N TYR A 405 -3.42 47.09 -1.17
CA TYR A 405 -4.60 46.54 -0.48
C TYR A 405 -4.39 46.57 1.03
N THR A 406 -5.47 46.62 1.80
CA THR A 406 -5.41 46.63 3.27
C THR A 406 -5.75 45.25 3.82
N VAL A 407 -4.88 44.72 4.68
CA VAL A 407 -5.09 43.48 5.44
C VAL A 407 -5.13 43.83 6.94
N THR A 408 -6.18 43.41 7.65
CA THR A 408 -6.33 43.64 9.10
C THR A 408 -5.81 42.44 9.88
N ALA A 409 -4.85 42.67 10.78
CA ALA A 409 -4.29 41.66 11.67
C ALA A 409 -4.89 41.79 13.09
N GLU A 410 -5.38 40.70 13.68
CA GLU A 410 -6.06 40.71 14.99
C GLU A 410 -5.36 39.77 16.00
N SER A 411 -5.23 40.19 17.27
CA SER A 411 -4.70 39.34 18.35
C SER A 411 -5.83 38.56 19.01
N PHE A 412 -5.77 37.23 18.96
CA PHE A 412 -6.59 36.37 19.78
C PHE A 412 -5.74 35.83 20.94
N THR A 413 -6.08 36.17 22.18
CA THR A 413 -5.47 35.57 23.38
C THR A 413 -6.50 34.77 24.19
N PRO A 414 -6.48 33.43 24.13
CA PRO A 414 -6.96 32.58 25.23
C PRO A 414 -5.84 32.38 26.29
N PRO A 415 -6.18 32.01 27.54
CA PRO A 415 -5.22 31.88 28.65
C PRO A 415 -4.17 30.78 28.42
N PRO A 416 -3.02 30.83 29.14
CA PRO A 416 -1.83 30.03 28.82
C PRO A 416 -2.05 28.51 29.03
N PRO A 417 -1.50 27.65 28.15
CA PRO A 417 -1.60 26.20 28.27
C PRO A 417 -0.64 25.65 29.34
N PRO A 418 -0.97 24.51 29.99
CA PRO A 418 -0.01 23.77 30.81
C PRO A 418 1.20 23.35 29.97
N PRO A 419 2.36 23.04 30.60
CA PRO A 419 3.59 22.71 29.88
C PRO A 419 3.35 21.63 28.81
N PRO A 420 4.05 21.71 27.66
CA PRO A 420 3.79 20.82 26.53
C PRO A 420 3.94 19.38 27.01
N PRO A 421 2.93 18.52 26.83
CA PRO A 421 3.14 17.10 27.00
C PRO A 421 4.26 16.68 26.05
N PRO A 422 5.08 15.68 26.42
CA PRO A 422 6.06 15.10 25.51
C PRO A 422 5.40 14.82 24.15
N PRO A 423 6.12 14.92 23.02
CA PRO A 423 5.56 14.59 21.71
C PRO A 423 4.82 13.26 21.84
N PRO A 424 3.55 13.14 21.40
CA PRO A 424 2.80 11.94 21.67
C PRO A 424 3.63 10.76 21.14
N PRO A 425 3.96 9.78 21.99
CA PRO A 425 4.48 8.53 21.49
C PRO A 425 3.49 8.07 20.44
N PHE A 426 3.94 7.56 19.31
CA PHE A 426 3.07 7.08 18.24
C PHE A 426 1.98 6.17 18.85
N VAL A 427 0.78 6.70 19.05
CA VAL A 427 -0.29 6.00 19.78
C VAL A 427 -1.00 5.10 18.77
N PRO A 428 -1.19 3.81 19.06
CA PRO A 428 -2.13 2.96 18.35
C PRO A 428 -3.45 3.68 18.10
N LYS A 429 -3.82 4.01 16.85
CA LYS A 429 -5.10 4.69 16.57
C LYS A 429 -6.29 3.73 16.48
N LEU A 430 -6.25 2.61 17.20
CA LEU A 430 -7.31 1.61 17.19
C LEU A 430 -8.16 1.76 18.46
N PRO A 431 -9.46 2.15 18.35
CA PRO A 431 -10.37 2.18 19.48
C PRO A 431 -10.54 0.81 20.14
N HIS A 432 -10.71 0.80 21.46
CA HIS A 432 -11.16 -0.38 22.19
C HIS A 432 -12.48 -0.91 21.61
N THR A 433 -12.80 -2.18 21.86
CA THR A 433 -14.06 -2.82 21.42
C THR A 433 -15.28 -2.34 22.21
N GLY A 434 -15.07 -1.61 23.30
CA GLY A 434 -16.12 -1.19 24.25
C GLY A 434 -16.40 -2.21 25.35
N ILE A 435 -15.96 -3.46 25.21
CA ILE A 435 -16.13 -4.53 26.22
C ILE A 435 -15.71 -4.04 27.61
N THR A 436 -16.56 -4.27 28.60
CA THR A 436 -16.38 -3.76 29.97
C THR A 436 -15.57 -4.71 30.85
N ASP A 437 -15.20 -4.24 32.04
CA ASP A 437 -14.57 -5.06 33.08
C ASP A 437 -15.51 -6.11 33.69
N GLN A 438 -16.77 -6.20 33.25
CA GLN A 438 -17.75 -7.21 33.66
C GLN A 438 -18.02 -8.26 32.59
N GLN A 439 -17.29 -8.19 31.47
CA GLN A 439 -17.55 -8.98 30.27
C GLN A 439 -16.35 -9.86 29.91
N CYS A 440 -15.77 -10.56 30.89
CA CYS A 440 -14.74 -11.56 30.64
C CYS A 440 -15.30 -12.98 30.75
N TYR A 441 -14.75 -13.90 29.99
CA TYR A 441 -15.17 -15.29 30.05
C TYR A 441 -14.70 -15.99 31.32
N GLU A 442 -15.64 -16.73 31.92
CA GLU A 442 -15.39 -17.69 33.00
C GLU A 442 -14.83 -19.01 32.44
N ALA A 443 -13.90 -19.63 33.18
CA ALA A 443 -13.35 -20.95 32.87
C ALA A 443 -14.42 -22.05 33.03
N GLY A 444 -14.52 -22.96 32.06
CA GLY A 444 -15.43 -24.12 32.06
C GLY A 444 -16.91 -23.75 31.94
N SER A 445 -17.24 -22.49 31.70
CA SER A 445 -18.60 -21.95 31.75
C SER A 445 -18.91 -21.09 30.54
N HIS A 446 -20.19 -20.92 30.22
CA HIS A 446 -20.60 -19.97 29.19
C HIS A 446 -20.79 -18.56 29.73
N ASN A 447 -20.63 -18.29 31.02
CA ASN A 447 -20.94 -17.00 31.59
C ASN A 447 -19.87 -15.94 31.30
N LEU A 448 -20.30 -14.69 31.37
CA LEU A 448 -19.41 -13.54 31.53
C LEU A 448 -19.35 -13.16 33.01
N VAL A 449 -18.16 -12.88 33.49
CA VAL A 449 -17.84 -12.51 34.88
C VAL A 449 -16.97 -11.26 34.90
N ALA A 450 -16.77 -10.72 36.10
CA ALA A 450 -15.81 -9.65 36.33
C ALA A 450 -14.41 -10.08 35.84
N CYS A 451 -13.73 -9.19 35.14
CA CYS A 451 -12.44 -9.45 34.50
C CYS A 451 -11.29 -9.62 35.50
N ASP A 452 -11.47 -9.17 36.74
CA ASP A 452 -10.58 -9.41 37.87
C ASP A 452 -10.95 -10.67 38.67
N SER A 453 -11.98 -11.41 38.27
CA SER A 453 -12.37 -12.64 38.97
C SER A 453 -11.27 -13.72 38.85
N PRO A 454 -11.11 -14.57 39.88
CA PRO A 454 -10.16 -15.68 39.85
C PRO A 454 -10.36 -16.59 38.63
N GLU A 455 -11.59 -16.81 38.20
CA GLU A 455 -11.96 -17.69 37.08
C GLU A 455 -11.55 -17.09 35.73
N ALA A 456 -11.77 -15.79 35.52
CA ALA A 456 -11.36 -15.10 34.29
C ALA A 456 -9.84 -15.04 34.14
N ILE A 457 -9.13 -14.79 35.25
CA ILE A 457 -7.67 -14.81 35.33
C ILE A 457 -7.15 -16.23 35.18
N ALA A 458 -7.81 -17.24 35.76
CA ALA A 458 -7.42 -18.64 35.62
C ALA A 458 -7.48 -19.09 34.16
N LEU A 459 -8.51 -18.68 33.41
CA LEU A 459 -8.67 -19.03 32.00
C LEU A 459 -7.55 -18.48 31.11
N SER A 460 -7.27 -17.19 31.20
CA SER A 460 -6.45 -16.50 30.18
C SER A 460 -5.19 -15.84 30.73
N GLY A 461 -5.05 -15.71 32.05
CA GLY A 461 -4.08 -14.81 32.70
C GLY A 461 -4.61 -13.38 32.85
N GLY A 462 -3.96 -12.58 33.71
CA GLY A 462 -4.30 -11.17 33.85
C GLY A 462 -3.95 -10.37 32.59
N GLU A 463 -4.75 -9.34 32.27
CA GLU A 463 -4.53 -8.44 31.13
C GLU A 463 -4.56 -9.09 29.73
N LYS A 464 -5.21 -10.27 29.60
CA LYS A 464 -5.22 -11.07 28.36
C LYS A 464 -6.58 -11.20 27.67
N GLN A 465 -7.71 -11.04 28.36
CA GLN A 465 -9.03 -10.92 27.71
C GLN A 465 -9.31 -9.47 27.30
N ASP A 466 -10.31 -9.28 26.43
CA ASP A 466 -10.69 -7.96 25.90
C ASP A 466 -11.09 -6.99 27.03
N GLY A 467 -12.04 -7.38 27.90
CA GLY A 467 -12.51 -6.53 29.00
C GLY A 467 -11.47 -6.16 30.06
N MET A 468 -10.42 -6.98 30.22
CA MET A 468 -9.29 -6.64 31.11
C MET A 468 -8.53 -5.40 30.60
N ARG A 469 -8.54 -5.18 29.27
CA ARG A 469 -7.75 -4.17 28.58
C ARG A 469 -8.56 -2.92 28.21
N ARG A 470 -9.74 -2.71 28.81
CA ARG A 470 -10.63 -1.57 28.53
C ARG A 470 -10.01 -0.18 28.67
N HIS A 471 -8.92 -0.09 29.41
CA HIS A 471 -8.18 1.15 29.64
C HIS A 471 -7.24 1.53 28.48
N ILE A 472 -7.01 0.61 27.53
CA ILE A 472 -6.20 0.85 26.33
C ILE A 472 -7.09 1.43 25.25
N ASN A 473 -6.82 2.68 24.85
CA ASN A 473 -7.59 3.41 23.85
C ASN A 473 -9.11 3.30 24.05
N PRO A 474 -9.63 3.60 25.27
CA PRO A 474 -11.06 3.52 25.54
C PRO A 474 -11.83 4.33 24.50
N MET A 475 -12.94 3.78 24.00
CA MET A 475 -13.80 4.48 23.05
C MET A 475 -14.17 5.84 23.63
N SER A 476 -13.76 6.91 22.96
CA SER A 476 -13.84 8.27 23.49
C SER A 476 -14.21 9.25 22.39
N TYR A 477 -15.10 10.16 22.74
CA TYR A 477 -15.71 11.11 21.82
C TYR A 477 -15.79 12.48 22.47
N ALA A 478 -15.81 13.51 21.63
CA ALA A 478 -15.91 14.89 22.06
C ALA A 478 -16.74 15.72 21.08
N HIS A 479 -17.27 16.83 21.59
CA HIS A 479 -17.87 17.84 20.75
C HIS A 479 -16.81 18.49 19.84
N VAL A 480 -17.23 18.90 18.63
CA VAL A 480 -16.36 19.63 17.70
C VAL A 480 -16.40 21.14 18.04
N PRO A 481 -15.26 21.81 18.24
CA PRO A 481 -15.24 23.25 18.51
C PRO A 481 -15.69 24.10 17.31
N LYS A 482 -16.43 25.19 17.57
CA LYS A 482 -16.84 26.17 16.56
C LYS A 482 -15.80 27.29 16.39
N PRO A 483 -15.57 27.81 15.16
CA PRO A 483 -14.89 29.08 14.97
C PRO A 483 -15.68 30.20 15.68
N GLY A 484 -15.06 30.88 16.66
CA GLY A 484 -15.74 31.91 17.46
C GLY A 484 -16.24 31.45 18.83
N GLY A 485 -15.98 30.20 19.23
CA GLY A 485 -16.27 29.69 20.56
C GLY A 485 -17.53 28.82 20.65
N GLY A 486 -17.61 28.02 21.70
CA GLY A 486 -18.62 26.98 21.85
C GLY A 486 -18.35 25.75 20.96
N HIS A 487 -19.37 24.90 20.82
CA HIS A 487 -19.25 23.65 20.10
C HIS A 487 -20.46 23.38 19.21
N TYR A 488 -20.27 22.53 18.21
CA TYR A 488 -21.36 21.93 17.44
C TYR A 488 -22.12 20.90 18.27
N ASP A 489 -23.42 20.80 18.00
CA ASP A 489 -24.24 19.76 18.62
C ASP A 489 -23.85 18.37 18.08
N LYS A 490 -24.01 17.32 18.89
CA LYS A 490 -23.70 15.94 18.49
C LYS A 490 -24.55 15.44 17.31
N THR A 491 -25.73 16.03 17.09
CA THR A 491 -26.58 15.78 15.92
C THR A 491 -26.09 16.48 14.65
N GLU A 492 -25.09 17.37 14.76
CA GLU A 492 -24.36 17.95 13.63
C GLU A 492 -23.08 17.14 13.34
N CYS A 493 -22.20 17.01 14.33
CA CYS A 493 -20.91 16.32 14.18
C CYS A 493 -20.29 15.91 15.52
N VAL A 494 -19.51 14.82 15.50
CA VAL A 494 -18.84 14.24 16.67
C VAL A 494 -17.38 13.96 16.35
N LYS A 495 -16.46 14.32 17.23
CA LYS A 495 -15.05 13.95 17.11
C LYS A 495 -14.79 12.65 17.86
N ASP A 496 -14.25 11.66 17.17
CA ASP A 496 -13.59 10.50 17.79
C ASP A 496 -12.19 10.94 18.26
N THR A 497 -11.96 10.91 19.56
CA THR A 497 -10.71 11.40 20.16
C THR A 497 -9.59 10.35 20.10
N VAL A 498 -9.91 9.09 19.79
CA VAL A 498 -8.93 8.02 19.60
C VAL A 498 -8.35 8.06 18.19
N THR A 499 -9.21 8.09 17.16
CA THR A 499 -8.77 8.10 15.75
C THR A 499 -8.46 9.51 15.24
N GLY A 500 -9.09 10.53 15.84
CA GLY A 500 -9.09 11.91 15.37
C GLY A 500 -10.11 12.20 14.28
N LEU A 501 -10.89 11.20 13.85
CA LEU A 501 -11.92 11.35 12.83
C LEU A 501 -13.08 12.20 13.33
N ILE A 502 -13.71 12.93 12.40
CA ILE A 502 -14.93 13.69 12.68
C ILE A 502 -16.06 13.06 11.88
N TRP A 503 -17.11 12.69 12.59
CA TRP A 503 -18.24 11.92 12.12
C TRP A 503 -19.49 12.78 12.04
N GLU A 504 -20.32 12.47 11.05
CA GLU A 504 -21.61 13.09 10.82
C GLU A 504 -22.57 12.74 11.97
N GLY A 505 -23.22 13.75 12.54
CA GLY A 505 -24.34 13.58 13.45
C GLY A 505 -25.66 13.32 12.69
N LYS A 506 -26.59 12.61 13.33
CA LYS A 506 -27.92 12.33 12.78
C LYS A 506 -29.01 13.02 13.59
N VAL A 507 -30.15 13.23 12.94
CA VAL A 507 -31.33 13.86 13.53
C VAL A 507 -32.54 12.93 13.42
N ASP A 508 -33.48 13.09 14.34
CA ASP A 508 -34.81 12.47 14.28
C ASP A 508 -35.85 13.47 13.77
N ASP A 509 -35.70 13.86 12.51
CA ASP A 509 -36.66 14.70 11.79
C ASP A 509 -36.83 14.15 10.38
N SER A 510 -37.99 13.57 10.09
CA SER A 510 -38.28 12.91 8.81
C SER A 510 -38.23 13.85 7.60
N SER A 511 -38.45 15.15 7.82
CA SER A 511 -38.33 16.18 6.78
C SER A 511 -36.88 16.50 6.45
N HIS A 512 -35.97 16.32 7.42
CA HIS A 512 -34.57 16.69 7.29
C HIS A 512 -33.78 15.69 6.42
N LEU A 513 -32.85 16.19 5.58
CA LEU A 513 -31.95 15.38 4.74
C LEU A 513 -31.27 14.24 5.53
N ARG A 514 -30.71 14.59 6.69
CA ARG A 514 -29.96 13.70 7.58
C ARG A 514 -30.81 12.93 8.60
N HIS A 515 -32.09 12.72 8.33
CA HIS A 515 -32.92 11.83 9.14
C HIS A 515 -32.28 10.45 9.24
N TYR A 516 -32.14 9.90 10.45
CA TYR A 516 -31.39 8.66 10.65
C TYR A 516 -31.94 7.46 9.88
N ALA A 517 -33.27 7.38 9.70
CA ALA A 517 -33.91 6.26 9.00
C ALA A 517 -33.96 6.41 7.48
N LYS A 518 -33.37 7.48 6.90
CA LYS A 518 -33.25 7.60 5.44
C LYS A 518 -32.18 6.63 4.93
N ARG A 519 -32.51 5.93 3.85
CA ARG A 519 -31.70 4.87 3.26
C ARG A 519 -31.42 5.16 1.79
N TYR A 520 -30.25 4.72 1.35
CA TYR A 520 -29.68 5.06 0.05
C TYR A 520 -29.15 3.81 -0.65
N THR A 521 -29.10 3.84 -1.97
CA THR A 521 -28.27 2.90 -2.77
C THR A 521 -26.80 3.32 -2.71
N ASN A 522 -25.88 2.51 -3.24
CA ASN A 522 -24.44 2.81 -3.22
C ASN A 522 -23.76 2.60 -4.60
N TYR A 523 -24.35 3.19 -5.65
CA TYR A 523 -23.82 3.15 -7.02
C TYR A 523 -22.61 4.05 -7.21
N GLY A 524 -22.57 5.21 -6.54
CA GLY A 524 -21.47 6.15 -6.70
C GLY A 524 -21.53 7.02 -7.97
N ASP A 525 -22.68 7.14 -8.62
CA ASP A 525 -22.83 7.77 -9.94
C ASP A 525 -23.69 9.06 -9.95
N GLY A 526 -24.00 9.60 -8.78
CA GLY A 526 -24.72 10.86 -8.60
C GLY A 526 -26.23 10.78 -8.79
N ARG A 527 -26.80 9.58 -8.96
CA ARG A 527 -28.26 9.41 -9.12
C ARG A 527 -29.04 9.74 -7.85
N ALA A 528 -30.33 10.02 -8.01
CA ALA A 528 -31.21 10.29 -6.89
C ALA A 528 -31.31 9.10 -5.91
N ARG A 529 -31.36 9.40 -4.60
CA ARG A 529 -31.39 8.42 -3.48
C ARG A 529 -30.18 7.50 -3.42
N ASP A 530 -29.04 7.98 -3.90
CA ASP A 530 -27.75 7.32 -3.79
C ASP A 530 -26.87 7.97 -2.72
N THR A 531 -25.92 7.20 -2.17
CA THR A 531 -24.91 7.72 -1.24
C THR A 531 -24.11 8.87 -1.85
N SER A 532 -23.82 8.84 -3.15
CA SER A 532 -23.08 9.90 -3.84
C SER A 532 -23.84 11.23 -3.90
N GLU A 533 -25.16 11.19 -4.17
CA GLU A 533 -26.02 12.37 -4.09
C GLU A 533 -26.10 12.89 -2.64
N TYR A 534 -26.29 11.98 -1.67
CA TYR A 534 -26.35 12.34 -0.26
C TYR A 534 -25.10 13.08 0.22
N VAL A 535 -23.92 12.56 -0.13
CA VAL A 535 -22.62 13.19 0.16
C VAL A 535 -22.55 14.59 -0.45
N ALA A 536 -22.95 14.75 -1.72
CA ALA A 536 -22.95 16.05 -2.39
C ALA A 536 -23.88 17.06 -1.69
N GLN A 537 -25.06 16.63 -1.25
CA GLN A 537 -26.02 17.48 -0.56
C GLN A 537 -25.52 17.90 0.84
N VAL A 538 -24.91 16.99 1.61
CA VAL A 538 -24.32 17.33 2.92
C VAL A 538 -23.14 18.29 2.77
N ASN A 539 -22.29 18.08 1.76
CA ASN A 539 -21.17 18.99 1.48
C ASN A 539 -21.63 20.37 1.01
N ALA A 540 -22.72 20.46 0.25
CA ALA A 540 -23.31 21.74 -0.15
C ALA A 540 -23.90 22.52 1.04
N GLN A 541 -24.35 21.82 2.09
CA GLN A 541 -24.86 22.43 3.33
C GLN A 541 -23.76 22.98 4.24
N GLY A 542 -22.50 22.56 4.05
CA GLY A 542 -21.42 22.89 4.97
C GLY A 542 -21.67 22.43 6.40
N LEU A 543 -22.13 21.18 6.54
CA LEU A 543 -22.42 20.59 7.85
C LEU A 543 -21.23 20.74 8.79
N CYS A 544 -21.48 21.29 9.98
CA CYS A 544 -20.45 21.55 11.00
C CYS A 544 -19.32 22.49 10.49
N GLY A 545 -19.62 23.33 9.49
CA GLY A 545 -18.65 24.20 8.84
C GLY A 545 -17.72 23.49 7.84
N PHE A 546 -18.06 22.28 7.41
CA PHE A 546 -17.20 21.43 6.59
C PHE A 546 -17.88 20.92 5.32
N ASN A 547 -17.10 20.84 4.24
CA ASN A 547 -17.54 20.45 2.89
C ASN A 547 -16.74 19.26 2.33
N ASP A 548 -16.03 18.53 3.19
CA ASP A 548 -15.15 17.41 2.86
C ASP A 548 -15.66 16.10 3.47
N TRP A 549 -16.98 15.94 3.56
CA TRP A 549 -17.64 14.73 3.99
C TRP A 549 -17.58 13.66 2.91
N ARG A 550 -17.39 12.41 3.32
CA ARG A 550 -17.34 11.23 2.46
C ARG A 550 -17.95 10.02 3.16
N LEU A 551 -18.21 8.97 2.38
CA LEU A 551 -18.46 7.66 2.96
C LEU A 551 -17.21 7.17 3.74
N PRO A 552 -17.39 6.55 4.91
CA PRO A 552 -16.30 5.93 5.65
C PRO A 552 -15.83 4.66 4.92
N THR A 553 -14.62 4.22 5.22
CA THR A 553 -14.25 2.82 4.97
C THR A 553 -14.94 1.93 6.00
N VAL A 554 -15.10 0.63 5.71
CA VAL A 554 -15.69 -0.33 6.64
C VAL A 554 -14.82 -0.47 7.90
N ARG A 555 -13.49 -0.27 7.79
CA ARG A 555 -12.58 -0.22 8.94
C ARG A 555 -12.88 0.98 9.84
N GLU A 556 -13.02 2.17 9.27
CA GLU A 556 -13.36 3.39 10.03
C GLU A 556 -14.73 3.22 10.71
N LEU A 557 -15.72 2.71 9.97
CA LEU A 557 -17.08 2.54 10.49
C LEU A 557 -17.14 1.48 11.60
N GLN A 558 -16.40 0.37 11.45
CA GLN A 558 -16.25 -0.63 12.51
C GLN A 558 -15.57 -0.05 13.76
N GLY A 559 -14.74 0.98 13.61
CA GLY A 559 -14.12 1.71 14.72
C GLY A 559 -15.15 2.25 15.73
N LEU A 560 -16.35 2.63 15.26
CA LEU A 560 -17.45 3.13 16.10
C LEU A 560 -18.22 2.03 16.84
N VAL A 561 -18.04 0.77 16.46
CA VAL A 561 -18.81 -0.34 17.03
C VAL A 561 -18.45 -0.54 18.50
N ASP A 562 -19.46 -0.53 19.37
CA ASP A 562 -19.37 -0.86 20.79
C ASP A 562 -19.91 -2.27 21.02
N TYR A 563 -19.01 -3.25 21.08
CA TYR A 563 -19.32 -4.67 21.26
C TYR A 563 -19.81 -5.01 22.68
N SER A 564 -19.76 -4.06 23.63
CA SER A 564 -20.35 -4.27 24.96
C SER A 564 -21.86 -4.20 24.97
N LYS A 565 -22.46 -3.58 23.94
CA LYS A 565 -23.89 -3.36 23.81
C LYS A 565 -24.55 -4.56 23.12
N PRO A 566 -25.30 -5.40 23.85
CA PRO A 566 -26.05 -6.46 23.21
C PRO A 566 -27.27 -5.88 22.50
N TYR A 567 -27.59 -6.43 21.34
CA TYR A 567 -28.92 -6.29 20.72
C TYR A 567 -30.04 -6.54 21.76
N PRO A 568 -31.11 -5.74 21.81
CA PRO A 568 -31.65 -4.90 20.73
C PRO A 568 -31.07 -3.49 20.59
N ASP A 569 -30.26 -3.02 21.54
CA ASP A 569 -29.65 -1.70 21.43
C ASP A 569 -28.60 -1.68 20.31
N PRO A 570 -28.43 -0.55 19.61
CA PRO A 570 -27.41 -0.46 18.57
C PRO A 570 -26.03 -0.54 19.22
N ALA A 571 -25.14 -1.34 18.62
CA ALA A 571 -23.75 -1.56 18.98
C ALA A 571 -22.88 -0.32 18.69
N ILE A 572 -23.22 0.82 19.28
CA ILE A 572 -22.55 2.12 19.17
C ILE A 572 -22.78 2.90 20.47
N ASN A 573 -21.91 3.86 20.78
CA ASN A 573 -22.15 4.78 21.88
C ASN A 573 -23.29 5.76 21.53
N THR A 574 -24.51 5.48 22.00
CA THR A 574 -25.72 6.27 21.71
C THR A 574 -25.77 7.63 22.40
N ASP A 575 -24.98 7.84 23.45
CA ASP A 575 -24.84 9.16 24.08
C ASP A 575 -24.17 10.15 23.12
N TRP A 576 -23.20 9.68 22.33
CA TRP A 576 -22.49 10.48 21.34
C TRP A 576 -23.09 10.38 19.94
N PHE A 577 -23.59 9.21 19.55
CA PHE A 577 -24.24 8.96 18.26
C PHE A 577 -25.72 8.64 18.44
N PRO A 578 -26.53 9.61 18.89
CA PRO A 578 -27.97 9.44 18.93
C PRO A 578 -28.48 9.22 17.50
N HIS A 579 -29.64 8.57 17.40
CA HIS A 579 -30.30 8.31 16.12
C HIS A 579 -29.37 7.54 15.15
N THR A 580 -28.88 6.39 15.61
CA THR A 580 -28.26 5.40 14.72
C THR A 580 -29.36 4.45 14.28
N TRP A 581 -29.45 4.19 12.98
CA TRP A 581 -30.45 3.26 12.47
C TRP A 581 -30.08 1.84 12.86
N ASP A 582 -31.05 1.04 13.29
CA ASP A 582 -30.82 -0.31 13.78
C ASP A 582 -32.04 -1.21 13.57
N ASP A 583 -32.89 -0.89 12.59
CA ASP A 583 -34.22 -1.50 12.42
C ASP A 583 -34.19 -3.03 12.49
N SER A 584 -34.65 -3.51 13.65
CA SER A 584 -34.76 -4.92 14.01
C SER A 584 -35.69 -5.72 13.10
N ASN A 585 -36.56 -5.05 12.35
CA ASN A 585 -37.56 -5.69 11.49
C ASN A 585 -37.07 -5.91 10.04
N THR A 586 -35.83 -5.53 9.75
CA THR A 586 -35.18 -5.80 8.45
C THR A 586 -34.17 -6.93 8.58
N TYR A 587 -33.97 -7.69 7.49
CA TYR A 587 -33.00 -8.79 7.48
C TYR A 587 -31.56 -8.30 7.70
N TRP A 588 -31.24 -7.07 7.26
CA TRP A 588 -29.91 -6.45 7.36
C TRP A 588 -30.08 -4.95 7.64
N ALA A 589 -29.40 -4.43 8.67
CA ALA A 589 -29.41 -2.99 9.02
C ALA A 589 -28.11 -2.33 8.52
N ALA A 590 -27.93 -2.29 7.20
CA ALA A 590 -26.66 -1.92 6.60
C ALA A 590 -26.34 -0.43 6.74
N HIS A 591 -25.13 -0.14 7.23
CA HIS A 591 -24.52 1.18 7.15
C HIS A 591 -23.41 1.15 6.11
N TRP A 592 -23.61 1.85 5.00
CA TRP A 592 -22.73 1.75 3.85
C TRP A 592 -21.31 2.24 4.14
N ALA A 593 -20.35 1.44 3.69
CA ALA A 593 -18.97 1.85 3.53
C ALA A 593 -18.66 2.16 2.05
N SER A 594 -17.50 2.78 1.83
CA SER A 594 -16.96 3.10 0.51
C SER A 594 -16.33 1.90 -0.19
N ASP A 595 -15.81 0.94 0.58
CA ASP A 595 -15.05 -0.21 0.07
C ASP A 595 -15.92 -1.11 -0.82
N SER A 596 -15.37 -1.50 -1.97
CA SER A 596 -15.92 -2.57 -2.81
C SER A 596 -15.51 -3.94 -2.26
N TYR A 597 -16.35 -4.94 -2.49
CA TYR A 597 -15.94 -6.32 -2.26
C TYR A 597 -14.95 -6.77 -3.34
N ALA A 598 -13.78 -7.26 -2.93
CA ALA A 598 -12.65 -7.50 -3.85
C ALA A 598 -12.96 -8.49 -4.99
N SER A 599 -13.70 -9.57 -4.72
CA SER A 599 -14.03 -10.54 -5.77
C SER A 599 -15.19 -10.10 -6.65
N GLU A 600 -16.08 -9.23 -6.15
CA GLU A 600 -17.26 -8.77 -6.88
C GLU A 600 -17.51 -7.27 -6.61
N PRO A 601 -16.93 -6.37 -7.43
CA PRO A 601 -17.03 -4.92 -7.22
C PRO A 601 -18.46 -4.36 -7.25
N ALA A 602 -19.42 -5.14 -7.75
CA ALA A 602 -20.85 -4.86 -7.70
C ALA A 602 -21.41 -4.86 -6.26
N TYR A 603 -20.67 -5.39 -5.29
CA TYR A 603 -21.00 -5.40 -3.88
C TYR A 603 -20.18 -4.34 -3.12
N ALA A 604 -20.79 -3.75 -2.10
CA ALA A 604 -20.16 -2.81 -1.18
C ALA A 604 -20.18 -3.34 0.23
N TRP A 605 -19.13 -3.03 0.99
CA TRP A 605 -19.08 -3.34 2.41
C TRP A 605 -20.05 -2.49 3.22
N PHE A 606 -20.50 -3.04 4.34
CA PHE A 606 -21.30 -2.34 5.32
C PHE A 606 -21.00 -2.82 6.75
N VAL A 607 -21.41 -2.01 7.72
CA VAL A 607 -21.46 -2.40 9.14
C VAL A 607 -22.92 -2.52 9.58
N ASP A 608 -23.24 -3.59 10.30
CA ASP A 608 -24.55 -3.80 10.91
C ASP A 608 -24.52 -3.38 12.38
N PHE A 609 -25.02 -2.19 12.69
CA PHE A 609 -25.03 -1.68 14.07
C PHE A 609 -26.02 -2.41 15.00
N ARG A 610 -26.83 -3.37 14.55
CA ARG A 610 -27.63 -4.20 15.49
C ARG A 610 -26.74 -5.03 16.41
N HIS A 611 -25.57 -5.43 15.92
CA HIS A 611 -24.65 -6.30 16.66
C HIS A 611 -23.17 -5.95 16.46
N GLY A 612 -22.79 -5.24 15.39
CA GLY A 612 -21.41 -4.88 15.09
C GLY A 612 -20.72 -5.73 14.01
N ALA A 613 -21.48 -6.55 13.27
CA ALA A 613 -20.94 -7.37 12.19
C ALA A 613 -20.57 -6.52 10.97
N THR A 614 -19.60 -7.00 10.19
CA THR A 614 -19.26 -6.42 8.89
C THR A 614 -19.56 -7.44 7.81
N SER A 615 -20.10 -7.01 6.67
CA SER A 615 -20.41 -7.90 5.55
C SER A 615 -20.52 -7.06 4.28
N TRP A 616 -20.88 -7.68 3.16
CA TRP A 616 -21.08 -7.01 1.87
C TRP A 616 -22.48 -7.28 1.34
N LEU A 617 -23.04 -6.28 0.64
CA LEU A 617 -24.32 -6.37 -0.04
C LEU A 617 -24.19 -5.77 -1.43
N GLU A 618 -25.02 -6.26 -2.35
CA GLU A 618 -25.06 -5.74 -3.70
C GLU A 618 -25.39 -4.24 -3.64
N ARG A 619 -24.62 -3.43 -4.38
CA ARG A 619 -24.81 -1.97 -4.45
C ARG A 619 -26.20 -1.57 -4.94
N HIS A 620 -26.92 -2.51 -5.58
CA HIS A 620 -27.99 -2.21 -6.53
C HIS A 620 -29.12 -3.25 -6.69
N SER A 621 -29.66 -3.85 -5.64
CA SER A 621 -30.85 -4.68 -5.89
C SER A 621 -32.08 -3.80 -6.20
N ARG A 622 -32.85 -4.18 -7.23
CA ARG A 622 -34.01 -3.46 -7.80
C ARG A 622 -35.12 -3.13 -6.77
N GLY A 623 -34.89 -2.15 -5.92
CA GLY A 623 -35.87 -1.56 -4.99
C GLY A 623 -35.93 -2.15 -3.58
N TYR A 624 -35.14 -3.17 -3.24
CA TYR A 624 -35.22 -3.84 -1.93
C TYR A 624 -34.05 -3.56 -0.99
N ILE A 625 -32.86 -3.21 -1.50
CA ILE A 625 -31.66 -3.05 -0.67
C ILE A 625 -31.18 -1.60 -0.66
N GLN A 626 -31.61 -0.85 0.37
CA GLN A 626 -31.10 0.48 0.73
C GLN A 626 -30.53 0.46 2.16
N GLY A 627 -29.33 1.02 2.33
CA GLY A 627 -28.64 1.12 3.63
C GLY A 627 -28.64 2.55 4.17
N ALA A 628 -28.50 2.71 5.49
CA ALA A 628 -28.20 4.00 6.08
C ALA A 628 -26.77 4.42 5.79
N VAL A 629 -26.48 5.68 6.05
CA VAL A 629 -25.18 6.31 5.82
C VAL A 629 -24.82 7.12 7.04
N ARG A 630 -23.58 7.07 7.52
CA ARG A 630 -23.00 8.05 8.45
C ARG A 630 -21.67 8.50 7.86
N LEU A 631 -21.57 9.76 7.48
CA LEU A 631 -20.39 10.29 6.82
C LEU A 631 -19.24 10.53 7.80
N VAL A 632 -18.03 10.54 7.26
CA VAL A 632 -16.81 10.93 7.97
C VAL A 632 -16.10 12.00 7.15
N ARG A 633 -15.34 12.87 7.81
CA ARG A 633 -14.54 13.89 7.14
C ARG A 633 -13.23 13.34 6.57
N GLY A 634 -12.76 13.99 5.51
CA GLY A 634 -11.42 13.82 4.95
C GLY A 634 -11.44 13.43 3.48
N ALA A 635 -10.25 13.37 2.88
CA ALA A 635 -10.12 12.95 1.49
C ALA A 635 -10.67 11.54 1.28
N ALA A 636 -11.37 11.33 0.16
CA ALA A 636 -11.82 10.00 -0.23
C ALA A 636 -10.61 9.06 -0.39
N PRO A 637 -10.66 7.84 0.16
CA PRO A 637 -9.64 6.84 -0.14
C PRO A 637 -9.61 6.57 -1.66
N PRO A 638 -8.46 6.21 -2.23
CA PRO A 638 -8.32 5.95 -3.66
C PRO A 638 -9.31 4.86 -4.12
N VAL A 639 -9.96 5.10 -5.26
CA VAL A 639 -11.09 4.30 -5.77
C VAL A 639 -10.67 2.88 -6.24
N GLN A 640 -9.36 2.64 -6.41
CA GLN A 640 -8.79 1.35 -6.81
C GLN A 640 -7.61 1.00 -5.91
N ALA A 641 -7.90 0.55 -4.69
CA ALA A 641 -6.87 -0.05 -3.85
C ALA A 641 -6.44 -1.40 -4.46
N THR A 642 -5.18 -1.52 -4.85
CA THR A 642 -4.58 -2.79 -5.29
C THR A 642 -4.25 -3.66 -4.09
N CYS A 643 -4.37 -4.98 -4.22
CA CYS A 643 -3.96 -5.92 -3.18
C CYS A 643 -2.43 -6.20 -3.23
N PRO A 644 -1.70 -6.12 -2.10
CA PRO A 644 -2.12 -5.58 -0.81
C PRO A 644 -2.18 -4.04 -0.84
N SER A 645 -3.17 -3.49 -0.16
CA SER A 645 -3.42 -2.04 -0.01
C SER A 645 -2.64 -1.43 1.17
N SER A 646 -2.00 -2.27 1.98
CA SER A 646 -1.11 -1.83 3.05
C SER A 646 -0.01 -0.91 2.50
N ALA A 647 0.17 0.25 3.14
CA ALA A 647 1.27 1.15 2.77
C ALA A 647 2.62 0.47 3.03
N SER A 648 3.57 0.65 2.11
CA SER A 648 4.96 0.19 2.32
C SER A 648 5.50 0.73 3.64
N GLY A 649 5.98 -0.17 4.50
CA GLY A 649 6.51 0.18 5.83
C GLY A 649 5.50 0.18 6.97
N ARG A 650 4.21 -0.13 6.73
CA ARG A 650 3.26 -0.38 7.82
C ARG A 650 3.69 -1.61 8.64
N PHE A 651 3.88 -2.73 7.96
CA PHE A 651 4.23 -3.99 8.58
C PHE A 651 5.75 -4.18 8.49
N VAL A 652 6.42 -4.07 9.63
CA VAL A 652 7.88 -4.19 9.71
C VAL A 652 8.23 -5.53 10.36
N PRO A 653 8.81 -6.50 9.61
CA PRO A 653 9.26 -7.76 10.20
C PRO A 653 10.26 -7.54 11.34
N THR A 654 10.05 -8.23 12.45
CA THR A 654 10.86 -8.17 13.67
C THR A 654 11.09 -9.58 14.23
N GLY A 655 11.83 -9.67 15.34
CA GLY A 655 12.09 -10.95 16.02
C GLY A 655 13.19 -11.78 15.34
N VAL A 656 13.39 -13.01 15.83
CA VAL A 656 14.44 -13.92 15.35
C VAL A 656 14.10 -14.34 13.92
N ASN A 657 14.98 -14.03 12.96
CA ASN A 657 14.78 -14.29 11.53
C ASN A 657 13.50 -13.69 10.94
N GLY A 658 12.93 -12.64 11.55
CA GLY A 658 11.73 -11.98 11.04
C GLY A 658 10.43 -12.76 11.26
N ASN A 659 10.34 -13.56 12.34
CA ASN A 659 9.17 -14.39 12.69
C ASN A 659 7.99 -13.60 13.30
N GLU A 660 8.21 -12.35 13.68
CA GLU A 660 7.21 -11.43 14.18
C GLU A 660 7.07 -10.24 13.23
N VAL A 661 6.02 -9.45 13.40
CA VAL A 661 5.83 -8.21 12.65
C VAL A 661 5.28 -7.12 13.54
N LYS A 662 5.94 -5.96 13.53
CA LYS A 662 5.45 -4.73 14.15
C LYS A 662 4.55 -4.00 13.17
N ASP A 663 3.28 -3.84 13.53
CA ASP A 663 2.34 -2.99 12.82
C ASP A 663 2.53 -1.54 13.27
N MET A 664 3.13 -0.74 12.41
CA MET A 664 3.41 0.67 12.64
C MET A 664 2.15 1.54 12.59
N GLU A 665 0.98 1.02 12.19
CA GLU A 665 -0.29 1.76 12.25
C GLU A 665 -0.97 1.59 13.61
N THR A 666 -1.00 0.35 14.10
CA THR A 666 -1.66 -0.02 15.37
C THR A 666 -0.71 -0.11 16.55
N GLY A 667 0.60 -0.01 16.35
CA GLY A 667 1.61 -0.22 17.40
C GLY A 667 1.55 -1.63 18.05
N LEU A 668 0.91 -2.60 17.40
CA LEU A 668 0.84 -3.98 17.87
C LEU A 668 1.97 -4.80 17.25
N THR A 669 2.43 -5.83 17.97
CA THR A 669 3.33 -6.84 17.43
C THR A 669 2.58 -8.15 17.25
N TRP A 670 2.68 -8.72 16.06
CA TRP A 670 1.95 -9.92 15.64
C TRP A 670 2.90 -11.08 15.38
N ALA A 671 2.46 -12.29 15.72
CA ALA A 671 3.07 -13.49 15.19
C ALA A 671 2.77 -13.58 13.68
N ARG A 672 3.79 -13.82 12.85
CA ARG A 672 3.60 -13.96 11.39
C ARG A 672 2.96 -15.29 11.00
N CYS A 673 3.13 -16.32 11.81
CA CYS A 673 2.48 -17.61 11.62
C CYS A 673 1.28 -17.78 12.55
N SER A 674 0.27 -18.51 12.07
CA SER A 674 -0.82 -18.97 12.92
C SER A 674 -0.28 -20.02 13.90
N VAL A 675 -0.91 -20.16 15.06
CA VAL A 675 -0.57 -21.21 16.02
C VAL A 675 -0.62 -22.58 15.33
N GLY A 676 0.40 -23.41 15.55
CA GLY A 676 0.57 -24.71 14.88
C GLY A 676 1.50 -24.70 13.65
N GLN A 677 1.76 -23.52 13.09
CA GLN A 677 2.74 -23.34 12.02
C GLN A 677 4.11 -22.89 12.57
N SER A 678 5.16 -23.07 11.77
CA SER A 678 6.53 -22.64 12.10
C SER A 678 7.09 -21.71 11.03
N TRP A 679 7.77 -20.65 11.47
CA TRP A 679 8.46 -19.72 10.59
C TRP A 679 9.82 -20.29 10.15
N ASP A 680 10.07 -20.40 8.85
CA ASP A 680 11.33 -20.93 8.31
C ASP A 680 12.34 -19.85 7.87
N GLY A 681 12.00 -18.56 8.04
CA GLY A 681 12.76 -17.42 7.55
C GLY A 681 12.13 -16.74 6.33
N MET A 682 11.18 -17.39 5.65
CA MET A 682 10.53 -16.89 4.44
C MET A 682 9.00 -17.06 4.46
N THR A 683 8.52 -18.21 4.93
CA THR A 683 7.09 -18.54 4.98
C THR A 683 6.72 -19.28 6.27
N CYS A 684 5.42 -19.44 6.47
CA CYS A 684 4.88 -20.26 7.55
C CYS A 684 4.65 -21.68 7.04
N THR A 685 5.37 -22.63 7.62
CA THR A 685 5.33 -24.06 7.28
C THR A 685 4.42 -24.82 8.24
N GLY A 686 3.86 -25.95 7.78
CA GLY A 686 2.89 -26.75 8.53
C GLY A 686 1.46 -26.21 8.43
N THR A 687 0.58 -26.77 9.26
CA THR A 687 -0.86 -26.49 9.25
C THR A 687 -1.27 -25.71 10.50
N ALA A 688 -2.11 -24.69 10.32
CA ALA A 688 -2.68 -23.96 11.45
C ALA A 688 -3.48 -24.91 12.34
N SER A 689 -3.16 -24.92 13.64
CA SER A 689 -3.91 -25.66 14.63
C SER A 689 -5.30 -25.05 14.80
N ARG A 690 -6.30 -25.93 14.93
CA ARG A 690 -7.67 -25.56 15.24
C ARG A 690 -7.92 -25.79 16.72
N MET A 691 -8.44 -24.77 17.39
CA MET A 691 -8.71 -24.81 18.82
C MET A 691 -10.14 -24.37 19.09
N THR A 692 -10.75 -24.90 20.15
CA THR A 692 -11.96 -24.28 20.69
C THR A 692 -11.60 -22.88 21.23
N HIS A 693 -12.60 -22.01 21.38
CA HIS A 693 -12.37 -20.65 21.87
C HIS A 693 -11.71 -20.62 23.24
N GLU A 694 -12.16 -21.49 24.15
CA GLU A 694 -11.57 -21.58 25.49
C GLU A 694 -10.12 -22.11 25.44
N ALA A 695 -9.86 -23.15 24.63
CA ALA A 695 -8.51 -23.67 24.45
C ALA A 695 -7.56 -22.62 23.85
N ALA A 696 -8.05 -21.73 22.98
CA ALA A 696 -7.26 -20.63 22.43
C ALA A 696 -6.87 -19.59 23.50
N LEU A 697 -7.78 -19.23 24.41
CA LEU A 697 -7.48 -18.35 25.55
C LEU A 697 -6.46 -18.98 26.50
N ALA A 698 -6.65 -20.27 26.83
CA ALA A 698 -5.72 -21.02 27.67
C ALA A 698 -4.35 -21.20 27.00
N HIS A 699 -4.30 -21.50 25.70
CA HIS A 699 -3.06 -21.61 24.95
C HIS A 699 -2.30 -20.27 24.94
N ALA A 700 -2.99 -19.16 24.66
CA ALA A 700 -2.37 -17.84 24.65
C ALA A 700 -1.86 -17.42 26.05
N LYS A 701 -2.47 -17.91 27.14
CA LYS A 701 -1.97 -17.73 28.51
C LYS A 701 -0.55 -18.26 28.67
N GLU A 702 -0.28 -19.45 28.13
CA GLU A 702 1.01 -20.17 28.24
C GLU A 702 2.12 -19.53 27.41
N GLN A 703 1.76 -18.74 26.39
CA GLN A 703 2.72 -18.04 25.54
C GLN A 703 3.16 -16.72 26.20
N ALA A 704 4.44 -16.65 26.57
CA ALA A 704 5.00 -15.49 27.28
C ALA A 704 4.83 -14.19 26.48
N GLY A 705 4.15 -13.21 27.07
CA GLY A 705 3.87 -11.90 26.47
C GLY A 705 2.81 -11.89 25.37
N TRP A 706 2.32 -13.04 24.91
CA TRP A 706 1.31 -13.15 23.87
C TRP A 706 -0.11 -13.28 24.45
N ARG A 707 -1.09 -12.87 23.64
CA ARG A 707 -2.51 -13.05 23.92
C ARG A 707 -3.31 -13.23 22.63
N LEU A 708 -4.57 -13.60 22.79
CA LEU A 708 -5.54 -13.56 21.72
C LEU A 708 -5.89 -12.07 21.42
N PRO A 709 -5.97 -11.66 20.14
CA PRO A 709 -6.37 -10.31 19.76
C PRO A 709 -7.86 -10.11 20.01
N ASN A 710 -8.27 -8.88 20.29
CA ASN A 710 -9.69 -8.54 20.22
C ASN A 710 -10.14 -8.39 18.75
N VAL A 711 -11.44 -8.28 18.51
CA VAL A 711 -12.01 -8.29 17.16
C VAL A 711 -11.57 -7.10 16.31
N LYS A 712 -11.39 -5.91 16.91
CA LYS A 712 -10.90 -4.72 16.19
C LYS A 712 -9.42 -4.88 15.84
N GLU A 713 -8.63 -5.45 16.74
CA GLU A 713 -7.20 -5.72 16.52
C GLU A 713 -7.01 -6.71 15.38
N LEU A 714 -7.71 -7.86 15.42
CA LEU A 714 -7.56 -8.86 14.37
C LEU A 714 -8.10 -8.37 13.02
N SER A 715 -9.24 -7.66 13.02
CA SER A 715 -9.82 -7.04 11.82
C SER A 715 -8.89 -5.99 11.20
N SER A 716 -8.02 -5.36 11.99
CA SER A 716 -7.05 -4.40 11.48
C SER A 716 -5.98 -5.02 10.56
N LEU A 717 -5.77 -6.34 10.64
CA LEU A 717 -4.92 -7.07 9.70
C LEU A 717 -5.63 -7.35 8.37
N ALA A 718 -6.97 -7.34 8.35
CA ALA A 718 -7.71 -7.63 7.14
C ALA A 718 -7.48 -6.54 6.09
N ASP A 719 -7.09 -6.99 4.91
CA ASP A 719 -6.97 -6.19 3.70
C ASP A 719 -8.09 -6.57 2.75
N ARG A 720 -9.15 -5.75 2.76
CA ARG A 720 -10.39 -6.04 2.00
C ARG A 720 -10.28 -5.72 0.52
N SER A 721 -9.11 -5.24 0.06
CA SER A 721 -8.76 -5.25 -1.36
C SER A 721 -8.26 -6.63 -1.84
N CYS A 722 -7.92 -7.51 -0.91
CA CYS A 722 -7.50 -8.88 -1.14
C CYS A 722 -8.65 -9.87 -0.89
N VAL A 723 -8.55 -11.06 -1.48
CA VAL A 723 -9.47 -12.17 -1.26
C VAL A 723 -8.69 -13.48 -1.29
N ASN A 724 -9.03 -14.43 -0.41
CA ASN A 724 -8.43 -15.77 -0.34
C ASN A 724 -6.88 -15.80 -0.35
N PRO A 725 -6.20 -15.17 0.63
CA PRO A 725 -6.77 -14.52 1.81
C PRO A 725 -6.81 -12.97 1.72
N ALA A 726 -7.79 -12.37 2.38
CA ALA A 726 -8.00 -10.94 2.61
C ALA A 726 -7.03 -10.37 3.68
N ILE A 727 -5.73 -10.53 3.46
CA ILE A 727 -4.63 -10.05 4.31
C ILE A 727 -3.40 -9.82 3.42
N ASP A 728 -2.45 -9.02 3.89
CA ASP A 728 -1.13 -8.93 3.25
C ASP A 728 -0.38 -10.28 3.35
N ALA A 729 -0.53 -11.11 2.31
CA ALA A 729 0.00 -12.47 2.27
C ALA A 729 1.54 -12.53 2.18
N ALA A 730 2.22 -11.43 1.82
CA ALA A 730 3.67 -11.35 1.88
C ALA A 730 4.15 -11.22 3.33
N ILE A 731 3.40 -10.49 4.16
CA ILE A 731 3.69 -10.32 5.58
C ILE A 731 3.18 -11.51 6.40
N PHE A 732 1.98 -12.01 6.11
CA PHE A 732 1.31 -13.10 6.83
C PHE A 732 1.08 -14.31 5.90
N PRO A 733 2.17 -14.97 5.44
CA PRO A 733 2.07 -16.06 4.49
C PRO A 733 1.40 -17.29 5.10
N ASN A 734 0.83 -18.13 4.23
CA ASN A 734 0.11 -19.35 4.61
C ASN A 734 -0.97 -19.11 5.70
N THR A 735 -1.60 -17.92 5.68
CA THR A 735 -2.80 -17.65 6.49
C THR A 735 -3.91 -18.58 5.99
N ALA A 736 -4.35 -19.51 6.82
CA ALA A 736 -5.44 -20.42 6.48
C ALA A 736 -6.71 -19.66 6.07
N PHE A 737 -7.37 -20.09 5.01
CA PHE A 737 -8.66 -19.58 4.54
C PHE A 737 -9.50 -20.74 3.99
N GLY A 738 -10.82 -20.53 3.85
CA GLY A 738 -11.79 -21.57 3.51
C GLY A 738 -12.96 -21.53 4.51
N MET A 739 -14.14 -22.02 4.12
CA MET A 739 -15.43 -21.72 4.79
C MET A 739 -15.44 -21.93 6.32
N ASP A 740 -14.65 -22.86 6.85
CA ASP A 740 -14.59 -23.15 8.28
C ASP A 740 -13.40 -22.48 9.02
N MET A 741 -12.60 -21.65 8.36
CA MET A 741 -11.37 -21.04 8.90
C MET A 741 -11.67 -19.69 9.58
N GLU A 742 -12.43 -19.74 10.67
CA GLU A 742 -12.87 -18.59 11.46
C GLU A 742 -11.78 -18.22 12.50
N TYR A 743 -11.02 -17.14 12.30
CA TYR A 743 -9.94 -16.77 13.22
C TYR A 743 -10.49 -16.20 14.53
N LEU A 744 -10.10 -16.83 15.63
CA LEU A 744 -10.63 -16.55 16.96
C LEU A 744 -10.16 -15.19 17.51
N THR A 745 -11.08 -14.50 18.20
CA THR A 745 -10.79 -13.25 18.93
C THR A 745 -11.12 -13.39 20.41
N ALA A 746 -10.58 -12.51 21.25
CA ALA A 746 -10.90 -12.44 22.67
C ALA A 746 -12.25 -11.73 22.96
N THR A 747 -12.90 -11.15 21.95
CA THR A 747 -14.10 -10.34 22.14
C THR A 747 -15.34 -11.23 22.31
N PRO A 748 -16.05 -11.13 23.43
CA PRO A 748 -17.26 -11.91 23.65
C PRO A 748 -18.45 -11.38 22.86
N PHE A 749 -19.40 -12.27 22.54
CA PHE A 749 -20.71 -11.85 22.05
C PHE A 749 -21.70 -11.71 23.22
N GLY A 750 -21.88 -10.47 23.69
CA GLY A 750 -22.61 -10.17 24.94
C GLY A 750 -24.02 -10.75 25.05
N ARG A 751 -24.76 -10.86 23.94
CA ARG A 751 -26.13 -11.42 23.93
C ARG A 751 -26.18 -12.93 24.11
N ALA A 752 -25.19 -13.64 23.60
CA ALA A 752 -25.08 -15.09 23.76
C ALA A 752 -23.64 -15.46 24.10
N PRO A 753 -23.25 -15.37 25.38
CA PRO A 753 -21.89 -15.66 25.88
C PRO A 753 -21.32 -17.05 25.52
N ARG A 754 -22.15 -17.98 25.05
CA ARG A 754 -21.69 -19.22 24.41
C ARG A 754 -21.00 -19.02 23.05
N ARG A 755 -21.02 -17.81 22.50
CA ARG A 755 -20.41 -17.41 21.23
C ARG A 755 -19.34 -16.33 21.41
N ALA A 756 -18.40 -16.27 20.48
CA ALA A 756 -17.37 -15.24 20.38
C ALA A 756 -17.34 -14.63 18.97
N TRP A 757 -16.75 -13.45 18.86
CA TRP A 757 -16.48 -12.80 17.57
C TRP A 757 -15.27 -13.42 16.88
N PHE A 758 -15.28 -13.38 15.55
CA PHE A 758 -14.18 -13.85 14.72
C PHE A 758 -13.94 -12.96 13.51
N VAL A 759 -12.78 -13.15 12.90
CA VAL A 759 -12.43 -12.55 11.61
C VAL A 759 -12.24 -13.66 10.59
N TYR A 760 -12.87 -13.52 9.42
CA TYR A 760 -12.74 -14.47 8.33
C TYR A 760 -11.76 -13.95 7.29
N PHE A 761 -10.54 -14.48 7.24
CA PHE A 761 -9.54 -14.03 6.26
C PHE A 761 -9.80 -14.52 4.83
N GLY A 762 -10.86 -15.28 4.52
CA GLY A 762 -11.20 -15.54 3.11
C GLY A 762 -11.66 -14.26 2.38
N SER A 763 -12.38 -13.37 3.09
CA SER A 763 -12.86 -12.10 2.52
C SER A 763 -12.71 -10.88 3.44
N GLY A 764 -12.32 -11.07 4.71
CA GLY A 764 -12.06 -10.00 5.67
C GLY A 764 -13.28 -9.53 6.47
N PHE A 765 -14.36 -10.32 6.50
CA PHE A 765 -15.55 -9.98 7.30
C PHE A 765 -15.38 -10.34 8.78
N VAL A 766 -16.28 -9.77 9.58
CA VAL A 766 -16.36 -9.95 11.03
C VAL A 766 -17.77 -10.37 11.41
N ASP A 767 -17.88 -11.48 12.12
CA ASP A 767 -19.17 -12.06 12.53
C ASP A 767 -19.06 -12.86 13.84
N TYR A 768 -20.19 -13.40 14.33
CA TYR A 768 -20.35 -14.04 15.64
C TYR A 768 -21.08 -15.40 15.57
N HIS A 769 -20.38 -16.50 15.29
CA HIS A 769 -21.03 -17.81 15.22
C HIS A 769 -20.28 -18.96 15.91
N LEU A 770 -19.05 -18.71 16.34
CA LEU A 770 -18.20 -19.71 16.99
C LEU A 770 -18.72 -20.11 18.37
N HIS A 771 -19.14 -21.36 18.51
CA HIS A 771 -19.50 -21.95 19.79
C HIS A 771 -18.23 -22.21 20.62
N ARG A 772 -18.21 -21.76 21.87
CA ARG A 772 -17.00 -21.85 22.73
C ARG A 772 -16.48 -23.28 22.95
N TYR A 773 -17.36 -24.29 22.89
CA TYR A 773 -17.05 -25.69 23.22
C TYR A 773 -17.37 -26.71 22.12
N VAL A 774 -17.98 -26.31 21.01
CA VAL A 774 -18.54 -27.24 20.01
C VAL A 774 -18.23 -26.74 18.60
N GLY A 775 -17.90 -27.66 17.68
CA GLY A 775 -17.48 -27.33 16.30
C GLY A 775 -15.96 -27.36 16.16
N GLY A 776 -15.46 -27.64 14.95
CA GLY A 776 -14.08 -28.03 14.64
C GLY A 776 -12.97 -27.00 14.93
N GLY A 777 -13.22 -26.02 15.79
CA GLY A 777 -12.28 -25.00 16.25
C GLY A 777 -11.91 -23.97 15.18
N GLY A 778 -11.32 -22.87 15.62
CA GLY A 778 -10.79 -21.83 14.74
C GLY A 778 -9.26 -21.75 14.82
N PRO A 779 -8.58 -21.30 13.76
CA PRO A 779 -7.18 -20.92 13.83
C PRO A 779 -6.97 -19.69 14.73
N VAL A 780 -5.74 -19.56 15.26
CA VAL A 780 -5.35 -18.48 16.17
C VAL A 780 -4.12 -17.78 15.62
N ARG A 781 -4.14 -16.44 15.65
CA ARG A 781 -2.96 -15.59 15.44
C ARG A 781 -2.75 -14.75 16.69
N LEU A 782 -1.57 -14.85 17.29
CA LEU A 782 -1.27 -14.19 18.55
C LEU A 782 -0.80 -12.75 18.33
N VAL A 783 -1.12 -11.90 19.30
CA VAL A 783 -0.71 -10.49 19.35
C VAL A 783 -0.10 -10.15 20.70
N ARG A 784 0.74 -9.13 20.75
CA ARG A 784 1.20 -8.47 21.97
C ARG A 784 1.36 -6.97 21.78
N ALA A 785 1.39 -6.23 22.89
CA ALA A 785 1.75 -4.81 22.86
C ALA A 785 3.20 -4.66 22.40
N SER A 786 3.50 -3.61 21.62
CA SER A 786 4.90 -3.29 21.30
C SER A 786 5.66 -2.97 22.58
N GLN A 787 6.90 -3.48 22.66
CA GLN A 787 7.87 -3.10 23.68
C GLN A 787 8.40 -1.68 23.46
#